data_AF-A0A3D5HAF4-F1
#
_entry.id   AF-A0A3D5HAF4-F1
#
_cell.length_a   1.000
_cell.length_b   1.000
_cell.length_c   1.000
_cell.angle_alpha   90.00
_cell.angle_beta   90.00
_cell.angle_gamma   90.00
#
_symmetry.space_group_name_H-M   'P 1'
#
loop_
_entity.id
_entity.type
_entity.pdbx_description
1 polymer ?
#
loop_
_entity_poly.entity_id
_entity_poly.type
_entity_poly.pdbx_seq_one_letter_code
_entity_poly.pdbx_strand_id
1 'polypeptide(L)'
;MPDHPALKDFHPIVRQWFVETFGEPSPPQVLGWPSISSGKNTLILAPTGSGKTLAAFLWAINHLVEQHLREELSPGVRILYVSPLKALNNDIERNLEAPLHGIREQARKAGLKIPVIRTAVRTGDTPQSKRAAMVKLPPDILITTPESLYLMLTSKLARKMFASVQYVIVDEIHSICSNKRGVHLSITLERLAALAEQEFIRIGLSATQRPLELIAAFLGGQEWFGKKLVSRRVSIIDAGQRKTMDLRVECAVPDFSLLPQESAWPLIFTEILELIRLHKTTLIFVNNRRLAERVAAKLNEMITGAQDTFNLYSVPVKSGPEKRAELEPAVNGDLVQAYHGSMSRHAHEQMETDLKAGNLRALVATSSLELGIDIGSIDLVIQLQSPKGVARGLQRVGRSGHLVNATSKGRLFPTHREDLVETAIVARAMTAHEVELTSIPKDCLDVLAQQIVAMVSVDEWDVDELFDLLRQSYCYHSLSRKLYLGVLQMLAGRFTHEAFRELRARISWDKINNTLRALPGSSQLAITSGGTISDRGYFGVYLEDGKTKVGETDEEFVYESRIGDTFILGTNVWRMMKIDANRVIVAPAPGQPARMPFWRGEGIGRSFELAQQVGAFRREMNRRLDDPDCLKWLHSEFPIDSRSAWNIQEYLRKQREITGTIPNDKQVIVEGFRDEIGDPRIVIHSPFGRRINGLLSTVASRRIQQILSTTPQILYNDDGILVRCSDVDTLPLGFLDGLTVKEAEEIVLNDLVTSPLFGGQFRQNAARALLMPKIAPGKRTPLWLQRLRAGDLLQIARKFDDFPIVIETMREVLNDVLDFKNFREIINQIENGSISIETVETEVPSPFAASMLFDFVAVYMYEWDQPREDRQSQYLSINRELLSEVIDTESIASLLRP
;
A
#
# COMPACT_ATOMS: atom_id res chain seq x y z
N MET A 1 13.44 -40.79 -23.72
CA MET A 1 12.61 -39.59 -23.96
C MET A 1 12.12 -39.14 -22.59
N PRO A 2 12.02 -37.85 -22.22
CA PRO A 2 11.90 -37.52 -20.81
C PRO A 2 10.46 -37.80 -20.35
N ASP A 3 10.22 -39.05 -19.95
CA ASP A 3 9.07 -39.50 -19.17
C ASP A 3 9.20 -38.95 -17.74
N HIS A 4 9.24 -37.62 -17.61
CA HIS A 4 9.25 -37.00 -16.30
C HIS A 4 7.93 -37.39 -15.59
N PRO A 5 7.95 -37.99 -14.38
CA PRO A 5 6.76 -38.53 -13.74
C PRO A 5 5.60 -37.53 -13.62
N ALA A 6 5.93 -36.24 -13.41
CA ALA A 6 4.94 -35.16 -13.31
C ALA A 6 4.13 -34.91 -14.60
N LEU A 7 4.64 -35.33 -15.77
CA LEU A 7 3.95 -35.17 -17.05
C LEU A 7 3.14 -36.42 -17.46
N LYS A 8 3.18 -37.49 -16.66
CA LYS A 8 2.59 -38.80 -17.02
C LYS A 8 1.08 -38.73 -17.25
N ASP A 9 0.39 -37.94 -16.43
CA ASP A 9 -1.08 -37.86 -16.44
C ASP A 9 -1.61 -36.84 -17.46
N PHE A 10 -0.74 -36.12 -18.15
CA PHE A 10 -1.14 -35.19 -19.21
C PHE A 10 -1.45 -35.96 -20.50
N HIS A 11 -2.40 -35.45 -21.28
CA HIS A 11 -2.69 -35.93 -22.62
C HIS A 11 -1.41 -35.88 -23.48
N PRO A 12 -1.13 -36.91 -24.32
CA PRO A 12 0.11 -37.01 -25.08
C PRO A 12 0.49 -35.76 -25.87
N ILE A 13 -0.49 -35.07 -26.47
CA ILE A 13 -0.30 -33.80 -27.20
C ILE A 13 0.30 -32.71 -26.29
N VAL A 14 -0.30 -32.51 -25.11
CA VAL A 14 0.09 -31.45 -24.18
C VAL A 14 1.47 -31.73 -23.62
N ARG A 15 1.73 -33.00 -23.26
CA ARG A 15 3.04 -33.47 -22.82
C ARG A 15 4.11 -33.23 -23.88
N GLN A 16 3.85 -33.61 -25.14
CA GLN A 16 4.81 -33.46 -26.22
C GLN A 16 5.12 -31.98 -26.48
N TRP A 17 4.10 -31.13 -26.53
CA TRP A 17 4.29 -29.68 -26.65
C TRP A 17 5.18 -29.13 -25.53
N PHE A 18 4.91 -29.53 -24.28
CA PHE A 18 5.67 -29.04 -23.12
C PHE A 18 7.15 -29.44 -23.21
N VAL A 19 7.44 -30.71 -23.50
CA VAL A 19 8.81 -31.22 -23.61
C VAL A 19 9.57 -30.54 -24.75
N GLU A 20 8.94 -30.33 -25.91
CA GLU A 20 9.57 -29.64 -27.05
C GLU A 20 9.84 -28.16 -26.76
N THR A 21 9.01 -27.51 -25.93
CA THR A 21 9.10 -26.07 -25.66
C THR A 21 10.04 -25.76 -24.49
N PHE A 22 9.98 -26.55 -23.41
CA PHE A 22 10.65 -26.24 -22.13
C PHE A 22 11.61 -27.34 -21.64
N GLY A 23 11.57 -28.53 -22.23
CA GLY A 23 12.34 -29.68 -21.75
C GLY A 23 11.75 -30.27 -20.47
N GLU A 24 12.24 -29.83 -19.32
CA GLU A 24 11.87 -30.37 -18.00
C GLU A 24 10.97 -29.41 -17.20
N PRO A 25 10.03 -29.94 -16.39
CA PRO A 25 9.16 -29.12 -15.56
C PRO A 25 9.89 -28.49 -14.36
N SER A 26 9.49 -27.27 -14.00
CA SER A 26 10.04 -26.56 -12.85
C SER A 26 9.48 -27.08 -11.50
N PRO A 27 10.13 -26.78 -10.35
CA PRO A 27 9.64 -27.22 -9.05
C PRO A 27 8.16 -26.94 -8.74
N PRO A 28 7.59 -25.73 -8.97
CA PRO A 28 6.16 -25.50 -8.74
C PRO A 28 5.25 -26.32 -9.65
N GLN A 29 5.72 -26.70 -10.84
CA GLN A 29 4.97 -27.54 -11.77
C GLN A 29 4.99 -29.00 -11.31
N VAL A 30 6.16 -29.53 -10.97
CA VAL A 30 6.34 -30.91 -10.47
C VAL A 30 5.53 -31.16 -9.20
N LEU A 31 5.55 -30.22 -8.27
CA LEU A 31 4.85 -30.35 -6.99
C LEU A 31 3.36 -29.98 -7.09
N GLY A 32 3.02 -29.02 -7.96
CA GLY A 32 1.66 -28.49 -8.08
C GLY A 32 0.71 -29.38 -8.88
N TRP A 33 1.14 -29.90 -10.04
CA TRP A 33 0.26 -30.65 -10.93
C TRP A 33 -0.41 -31.87 -10.30
N PRO A 34 0.27 -32.71 -9.50
CA PRO A 34 -0.39 -33.86 -8.84
C PRO A 34 -1.52 -33.45 -7.89
N SER A 35 -1.40 -32.30 -7.21
CA SER A 35 -2.46 -31.78 -6.35
C SER A 35 -3.66 -31.34 -7.18
N ILE A 36 -3.42 -30.54 -8.22
CA ILE A 36 -4.47 -30.00 -9.10
C ILE A 36 -5.18 -31.14 -9.85
N SER A 37 -4.44 -32.11 -10.38
CA SER A 37 -5.00 -33.25 -11.11
C SER A 37 -5.86 -34.17 -10.25
N SER A 38 -5.56 -34.27 -8.96
CA SER A 38 -6.38 -35.00 -7.98
C SER A 38 -7.67 -34.27 -7.56
N GLY A 39 -7.98 -33.12 -8.16
CA GLY A 39 -9.17 -32.33 -7.86
C GLY A 39 -9.08 -31.50 -6.58
N LYS A 40 -7.88 -31.30 -6.02
CA LYS A 40 -7.69 -30.54 -4.77
C LYS A 40 -7.49 -29.06 -5.05
N ASN A 41 -8.11 -28.21 -4.23
CA ASN A 41 -7.73 -26.81 -4.12
C ASN A 41 -6.24 -26.72 -3.75
N THR A 42 -5.51 -25.81 -4.38
CA THR A 42 -4.05 -25.78 -4.28
C THR A 42 -3.54 -24.35 -4.14
N LEU A 43 -2.72 -24.08 -3.13
CA LEU A 43 -1.98 -22.83 -2.97
C LEU A 43 -0.51 -23.09 -3.33
N ILE A 44 0.00 -22.44 -4.37
CA ILE A 44 1.39 -22.58 -4.80
C ILE A 44 2.17 -21.34 -4.35
N LEU A 45 3.16 -21.55 -3.49
CA LEU A 45 4.18 -20.58 -3.15
C LEU A 45 5.41 -20.84 -4.04
N ALA A 46 5.75 -19.87 -4.87
CA ALA A 46 6.96 -19.94 -5.68
C ALA A 46 7.46 -18.53 -6.06
N PRO A 47 8.79 -18.33 -6.19
CA PRO A 47 9.35 -17.06 -6.65
C PRO A 47 8.81 -16.62 -8.02
N THR A 48 8.87 -15.33 -8.32
CA THR A 48 8.63 -14.83 -9.68
C THR A 48 9.60 -15.43 -10.69
N GLY A 49 9.11 -15.72 -11.91
CA GLY A 49 9.91 -16.37 -12.96
C GLY A 49 10.09 -17.89 -12.81
N SER A 50 9.54 -18.52 -11.78
CA SER A 50 9.66 -19.97 -11.53
C SER A 50 8.71 -20.87 -12.35
N GLY A 51 7.89 -20.30 -13.23
CA GLY A 51 6.88 -21.04 -14.00
C GLY A 51 5.55 -21.27 -13.28
N LYS A 52 5.27 -20.54 -12.19
CA LYS A 52 4.01 -20.61 -11.39
C LYS A 52 2.74 -20.49 -12.22
N THR A 53 2.75 -19.66 -13.27
CA THR A 53 1.60 -19.44 -14.16
C THR A 53 1.26 -20.71 -14.94
N LEU A 54 2.24 -21.35 -15.58
CA LEU A 54 2.01 -22.63 -16.27
C LEU A 54 1.65 -23.76 -15.29
N ALA A 55 2.17 -23.73 -14.06
CA ALA A 55 1.75 -24.67 -13.02
C ALA A 55 0.24 -24.60 -12.75
N ALA A 56 -0.35 -23.39 -12.75
CA ALA A 56 -1.78 -23.17 -12.54
C ALA A 56 -2.64 -23.51 -13.77
N PHE A 57 -2.17 -23.14 -14.97
CA PHE A 57 -2.99 -23.23 -16.19
C PHE A 57 -2.91 -24.58 -16.88
N LEU A 58 -1.72 -25.22 -16.93
CA LEU A 58 -1.47 -26.28 -17.90
C LEU A 58 -2.37 -27.50 -17.69
N TRP A 59 -2.63 -27.87 -16.43
CA TRP A 59 -3.56 -28.97 -16.13
C TRP A 59 -5.00 -28.63 -16.53
N ALA A 60 -5.45 -27.40 -16.26
CA ALA A 60 -6.79 -26.97 -16.66
C ALA A 60 -6.94 -26.93 -18.20
N ILE A 61 -5.90 -26.51 -18.92
CA ILE A 61 -5.83 -26.56 -20.39
C ILE A 61 -5.83 -28.01 -20.89
N ASN A 62 -5.12 -28.91 -20.21
CA ASN A 62 -5.14 -30.34 -20.52
C ASN A 62 -6.56 -30.91 -20.44
N HIS A 63 -7.29 -30.59 -19.37
CA HIS A 63 -8.66 -31.03 -19.19
C HIS A 63 -9.60 -30.47 -20.28
N LEU A 64 -9.41 -29.21 -20.69
CA LEU A 64 -10.14 -28.63 -21.83
C LEU A 64 -9.87 -29.36 -23.14
N VAL A 65 -8.62 -29.70 -23.41
CA VAL A 65 -8.22 -30.47 -24.59
C VAL A 65 -8.90 -31.83 -24.61
N GLU A 66 -8.92 -32.55 -23.49
CA GLU A 66 -9.57 -33.85 -23.38
C GLU A 66 -11.08 -33.78 -23.58
N GLN A 67 -11.76 -32.82 -22.94
CA GLN A 67 -13.20 -32.59 -23.14
C GLN A 67 -13.53 -32.23 -24.59
N HIS A 68 -12.66 -31.45 -25.23
CA HIS A 68 -12.82 -31.10 -26.62
C HIS A 68 -12.73 -32.32 -27.54
N LEU A 69 -11.74 -33.18 -27.31
CA LEU A 69 -11.56 -34.42 -28.06
C LEU A 69 -12.70 -35.43 -27.85
N ARG A 70 -13.40 -35.36 -26.71
CA ARG A 70 -14.59 -36.18 -26.39
C ARG A 70 -15.92 -35.54 -26.83
N GLU A 71 -15.90 -34.34 -27.41
CA GLU A 71 -17.10 -33.56 -27.78
C GLU A 71 -18.04 -33.23 -26.58
N GLU A 72 -17.49 -33.14 -25.36
CA GLU A 72 -18.25 -32.93 -24.12
C GLU A 72 -18.39 -31.44 -23.73
N LEU A 73 -17.90 -30.52 -24.56
CA LEU A 73 -17.68 -29.13 -24.18
C LEU A 73 -18.87 -28.23 -24.56
N SER A 74 -19.72 -27.93 -23.57
CA SER A 74 -20.81 -26.95 -23.71
C SER A 74 -20.31 -25.49 -23.66
N PRO A 75 -21.01 -24.51 -24.27
CA PRO A 75 -20.59 -23.11 -24.21
C PRO A 75 -20.53 -22.55 -22.78
N GLY A 76 -19.44 -21.86 -22.42
CA GLY A 76 -19.31 -21.18 -21.12
C GLY A 76 -17.85 -21.03 -20.69
N VAL A 77 -17.63 -20.24 -19.63
CA VAL A 77 -16.31 -20.06 -19.02
C VAL A 77 -15.94 -21.31 -18.25
N ARG A 78 -14.77 -21.89 -18.54
CA ARG A 78 -14.25 -23.08 -17.85
C ARG A 78 -13.12 -22.75 -16.90
N ILE A 79 -12.24 -21.84 -17.33
CA ILE A 79 -11.11 -21.36 -16.53
C ILE A 79 -11.30 -19.88 -16.28
N LEU A 80 -11.42 -19.50 -15.01
CA LEU A 80 -11.48 -18.12 -14.58
C LEU A 80 -10.16 -17.74 -13.93
N TYR A 81 -9.49 -16.73 -14.48
CA TYR A 81 -8.30 -16.14 -13.90
C TYR A 81 -8.63 -14.77 -13.31
N VAL A 82 -8.32 -14.59 -12.04
CA VAL A 82 -8.53 -13.35 -11.29
C VAL A 82 -7.18 -12.79 -10.86
N SER A 83 -6.88 -11.56 -11.29
CA SER A 83 -5.67 -10.85 -10.88
C SER A 83 -5.99 -9.48 -10.25
N PRO A 84 -5.15 -9.00 -9.32
CA PRO A 84 -5.32 -7.70 -8.67
C PRO A 84 -5.14 -6.51 -9.62
N LEU A 85 -4.38 -6.68 -10.70
CA LEU A 85 -3.88 -5.62 -11.58
C LEU A 85 -4.35 -5.81 -13.01
N LYS A 86 -4.74 -4.70 -13.65
CA LYS A 86 -5.18 -4.71 -15.05
C LYS A 86 -4.04 -5.01 -16.03
N ALA A 87 -2.83 -4.50 -15.78
CA ALA A 87 -1.67 -4.71 -16.64
C ALA A 87 -1.35 -6.22 -16.75
N LEU A 88 -1.29 -6.89 -15.60
CA LEU A 88 -1.07 -8.33 -15.50
C LEU A 88 -2.09 -9.15 -16.31
N ASN A 89 -3.34 -8.69 -16.43
CA ASN A 89 -4.35 -9.41 -17.21
C ASN A 89 -4.01 -9.47 -18.71
N ASN A 90 -3.51 -8.38 -19.29
CA ASN A 90 -3.15 -8.36 -20.71
C ASN A 90 -1.90 -9.21 -20.97
N ASP A 91 -0.94 -9.20 -20.04
CA ASP A 91 0.26 -10.02 -20.13
C ASP A 91 -0.07 -11.52 -20.07
N ILE A 92 -0.98 -11.92 -19.18
CA ILE A 92 -1.41 -13.31 -19.09
C ILE A 92 -2.15 -13.75 -20.35
N GLU A 93 -2.98 -12.89 -20.95
CA GLU A 93 -3.65 -13.18 -22.22
C GLU A 93 -2.62 -13.49 -23.33
N ARG A 94 -1.60 -12.64 -23.47
CA ARG A 94 -0.49 -12.84 -24.43
C ARG A 94 0.31 -14.10 -24.13
N ASN A 95 0.65 -14.32 -22.85
CA ASN A 95 1.44 -15.49 -22.43
C ASN A 95 0.69 -16.82 -22.62
N LEU A 96 -0.64 -16.79 -22.71
CA LEU A 96 -1.46 -17.96 -23.05
C LEU A 96 -1.53 -18.24 -24.55
N GLU A 97 -1.19 -17.29 -25.43
CA GLU A 97 -1.23 -17.53 -26.89
C GLU A 97 -0.24 -18.61 -27.30
N ALA A 98 0.99 -18.57 -26.78
CA ALA A 98 2.03 -19.55 -27.06
C ALA A 98 1.63 -21.00 -26.72
N PRO A 99 1.19 -21.33 -25.49
CA PRO A 99 0.75 -22.69 -25.16
C PRO A 99 -0.48 -23.12 -25.96
N LEU A 100 -1.48 -22.27 -26.13
CA LEU A 100 -2.71 -22.64 -26.84
C LEU A 100 -2.45 -22.89 -28.33
N HIS A 101 -1.61 -22.06 -28.97
CA HIS A 101 -1.20 -22.27 -30.35
C HIS A 101 -0.36 -23.54 -30.51
N GLY A 102 0.65 -23.72 -29.66
CA GLY A 102 1.57 -24.85 -29.72
C GLY A 102 0.87 -26.20 -29.51
N ILE A 103 -0.03 -26.30 -28.53
CA ILE A 103 -0.83 -27.51 -28.29
C ILE A 103 -1.72 -27.82 -29.51
N ARG A 104 -2.35 -26.80 -30.11
CA ARG A 104 -3.17 -26.98 -31.31
C ARG A 104 -2.35 -27.45 -32.51
N GLU A 105 -1.13 -26.94 -32.67
CA GLU A 105 -0.21 -27.38 -33.72
C GLU A 105 0.20 -28.85 -33.53
N GLN A 106 0.51 -29.25 -32.29
CA GLN A 106 0.79 -30.66 -31.96
C GLN A 106 -0.41 -31.56 -32.22
N ALA A 107 -1.63 -31.09 -31.90
CA ALA A 107 -2.85 -31.83 -32.23
C ALA A 107 -3.00 -32.04 -33.74
N ARG A 108 -2.75 -30.98 -34.53
CA ARG A 108 -2.76 -31.06 -36.01
C ARG A 108 -1.72 -32.05 -36.52
N LYS A 109 -0.49 -32.06 -35.97
CA LYS A 109 0.56 -33.03 -36.34
C LYS A 109 0.15 -34.47 -36.02
N ALA A 110 -0.59 -34.67 -34.93
CA ALA A 110 -1.16 -35.96 -34.55
C ALA A 110 -2.45 -36.35 -35.31
N GLY A 111 -2.89 -35.55 -36.29
CA GLY A 111 -4.12 -35.81 -37.05
C GLY A 111 -5.42 -35.54 -36.29
N LEU A 112 -5.34 -34.92 -35.11
CA LEU A 112 -6.47 -34.60 -34.25
C LEU A 112 -6.98 -33.18 -34.53
N LYS A 113 -8.31 -33.00 -34.50
CA LYS A 113 -8.96 -31.70 -34.68
C LYS A 113 -9.39 -31.14 -33.33
N ILE A 114 -8.75 -30.06 -32.91
CA ILE A 114 -9.12 -29.30 -31.71
C ILE A 114 -9.44 -27.87 -32.15
N PRO A 115 -10.71 -27.46 -32.08
CA PRO A 115 -11.14 -26.06 -32.12
C PRO A 115 -10.34 -25.11 -31.24
N VAL A 116 -10.44 -23.83 -31.60
CA VAL A 116 -9.71 -22.77 -30.93
C VAL A 116 -10.27 -22.59 -29.52
N ILE A 117 -9.44 -22.82 -28.50
CA ILE A 117 -9.73 -22.43 -27.13
C ILE A 117 -9.72 -20.90 -27.07
N ARG A 118 -10.87 -20.29 -26.75
CA ARG A 118 -11.06 -18.84 -26.77
C ARG A 118 -10.65 -18.25 -25.43
N THR A 119 -9.75 -17.28 -25.49
CA THR A 119 -9.34 -16.44 -24.37
C THR A 119 -10.00 -15.06 -24.50
N ALA A 120 -10.30 -14.42 -23.37
CA ALA A 120 -10.65 -13.01 -23.38
C ALA A 120 -10.33 -12.29 -22.06
N VAL A 121 -9.95 -11.03 -22.14
CA VAL A 121 -9.78 -10.14 -20.98
C VAL A 121 -11.01 -9.26 -20.73
N ARG A 122 -11.53 -9.31 -19.50
CA ARG A 122 -12.62 -8.46 -19.00
C ARG A 122 -12.15 -7.58 -17.85
N THR A 123 -12.01 -6.28 -18.10
CA THR A 123 -11.69 -5.27 -17.08
C THR A 123 -12.64 -4.07 -17.21
N GLY A 124 -12.50 -3.09 -16.32
CA GLY A 124 -13.20 -1.80 -16.43
C GLY A 124 -13.02 -1.10 -17.78
N ASP A 125 -11.93 -1.39 -18.50
CA ASP A 125 -11.56 -0.71 -19.75
C ASP A 125 -12.07 -1.45 -21.00
N THR A 126 -12.61 -2.65 -20.87
CA THR A 126 -13.18 -3.41 -22.00
C THR A 126 -14.35 -2.61 -22.62
N PRO A 127 -14.36 -2.34 -23.94
CA PRO A 127 -15.46 -1.62 -24.59
C PRO A 127 -16.81 -2.34 -24.49
N GLN A 128 -17.92 -1.59 -24.49
CA GLN A 128 -19.27 -2.16 -24.34
C GLN A 128 -19.62 -3.19 -25.44
N SER A 129 -19.15 -2.98 -26.67
CA SER A 129 -19.33 -3.94 -27.78
C SER A 129 -18.66 -5.29 -27.50
N LYS A 130 -17.41 -5.29 -27.01
CA LYS A 130 -16.69 -6.51 -26.61
C LYS A 130 -17.37 -7.21 -25.43
N ARG A 131 -17.88 -6.46 -24.45
CA ARG A 131 -18.65 -7.02 -23.32
C ARG A 131 -19.91 -7.76 -23.80
N ALA A 132 -20.66 -7.15 -24.72
CA ALA A 132 -21.86 -7.77 -25.29
C ALA A 132 -21.53 -9.02 -26.13
N ALA A 133 -20.41 -9.00 -26.86
CA ALA A 133 -19.94 -10.15 -27.62
C ALA A 133 -19.61 -11.34 -26.72
N MET A 134 -18.93 -11.11 -25.58
CA MET A 134 -18.63 -12.16 -24.60
C MET A 134 -19.90 -12.84 -24.08
N VAL A 135 -20.97 -12.09 -23.79
CA VAL A 135 -22.23 -12.69 -23.31
C VAL A 135 -22.90 -13.57 -24.36
N LYS A 136 -22.82 -13.18 -25.65
CA LYS A 136 -23.36 -13.98 -26.76
C LYS A 136 -22.53 -15.23 -27.03
N LEU A 137 -21.21 -15.10 -26.94
CA LEU A 137 -20.26 -16.15 -27.21
C LEU A 137 -19.19 -16.17 -26.12
N PRO A 138 -19.44 -16.88 -25.00
CA PRO A 138 -18.54 -16.88 -23.85
C PRO A 138 -17.16 -17.47 -24.22
N PRO A 139 -16.05 -16.89 -23.72
CA PRO A 139 -14.73 -17.48 -23.87
C PRO A 139 -14.60 -18.71 -22.97
N ASP A 140 -13.69 -19.62 -23.33
CA ASP A 140 -13.39 -20.81 -22.54
C ASP A 140 -12.48 -20.44 -21.34
N ILE A 141 -11.59 -19.46 -21.55
CA ILE A 141 -10.72 -18.87 -20.52
C ILE A 141 -11.04 -17.38 -20.38
N LEU A 142 -11.45 -16.95 -19.19
CA LEU A 142 -11.74 -15.55 -18.87
C LEU A 142 -10.74 -14.99 -17.88
N ILE A 143 -10.07 -13.90 -18.25
CA ILE A 143 -9.11 -13.17 -17.41
C ILE A 143 -9.77 -11.88 -16.94
N THR A 144 -9.84 -11.65 -15.63
CA THR A 144 -10.60 -10.54 -15.05
C THR A 144 -9.98 -9.99 -13.77
N THR A 145 -10.54 -8.89 -13.27
CA THR A 145 -10.26 -8.36 -11.92
C THR A 145 -11.39 -8.73 -10.94
N PRO A 146 -11.16 -8.70 -9.62
CA PRO A 146 -12.20 -8.92 -8.61
C PRO A 146 -13.45 -8.05 -8.81
N GLU A 147 -13.25 -6.76 -9.12
CA GLU A 147 -14.34 -5.81 -9.33
C GLU A 147 -15.14 -6.16 -10.59
N SER A 148 -14.45 -6.52 -11.68
CA SER A 148 -15.11 -6.87 -12.94
C SER A 148 -15.88 -8.19 -12.82
N LEU A 149 -15.37 -9.15 -12.04
CA LEU A 149 -16.08 -10.39 -11.72
C LEU A 149 -17.37 -10.11 -10.95
N TYR A 150 -17.30 -9.29 -9.89
CA TYR A 150 -18.48 -8.85 -9.14
C TYR A 150 -19.54 -8.19 -10.04
N LEU A 151 -19.13 -7.32 -10.98
CA LEU A 151 -20.07 -6.69 -11.91
C LEU A 151 -20.75 -7.72 -12.83
N MET A 152 -20.02 -8.74 -13.30
CA MET A 152 -20.59 -9.80 -14.14
C MET A 152 -21.56 -10.69 -13.37
N LEU A 153 -21.25 -11.06 -12.12
CA LEU A 153 -22.14 -11.83 -11.25
C LEU A 153 -23.39 -11.05 -10.81
N THR A 154 -23.33 -9.72 -10.87
CA THR A 154 -24.45 -8.81 -10.57
C THR A 154 -25.28 -8.49 -11.82
N SER A 155 -25.06 -9.21 -12.93
CA SER A 155 -25.84 -9.13 -14.16
C SER A 155 -26.54 -10.45 -14.45
N LYS A 156 -27.88 -10.44 -14.57
CA LYS A 156 -28.69 -11.63 -14.84
C LYS A 156 -28.27 -12.40 -16.11
N LEU A 157 -27.78 -11.68 -17.13
CA LEU A 157 -27.34 -12.29 -18.40
C LEU A 157 -25.89 -12.74 -18.34
N ALA A 158 -24.98 -11.86 -17.90
CA ALA A 158 -23.54 -12.16 -17.95
C ALA A 158 -23.14 -13.29 -16.98
N ARG A 159 -23.80 -13.39 -15.83
CA ARG A 159 -23.48 -14.42 -14.83
C ARG A 159 -23.70 -15.86 -15.32
N LYS A 160 -24.59 -16.06 -16.31
CA LYS A 160 -24.88 -17.40 -16.87
C LYS A 160 -23.66 -18.05 -17.51
N MET A 161 -22.69 -17.25 -17.96
CA MET A 161 -21.45 -17.75 -18.55
C MET A 161 -20.61 -18.57 -17.56
N PHE A 162 -20.83 -18.40 -16.25
CA PHE A 162 -20.01 -19.00 -15.19
C PHE A 162 -20.55 -20.32 -14.64
N ALA A 163 -21.74 -20.78 -15.07
CA ALA A 163 -22.34 -22.02 -14.58
C ALA A 163 -21.43 -23.24 -14.78
N SER A 164 -20.59 -23.22 -15.80
CA SER A 164 -19.69 -24.32 -16.17
C SER A 164 -18.24 -24.12 -15.73
N VAL A 165 -17.96 -23.16 -14.84
CA VAL A 165 -16.59 -22.92 -14.37
C VAL A 165 -16.06 -24.15 -13.61
N GLN A 166 -14.85 -24.58 -13.93
CA GLN A 166 -14.20 -25.76 -13.33
C GLN A 166 -12.93 -25.39 -12.56
N TYR A 167 -12.25 -24.31 -12.98
CA TYR A 167 -11.01 -23.85 -12.37
C TYR A 167 -11.07 -22.34 -12.12
N VAL A 168 -10.71 -21.93 -10.90
CA VAL A 168 -10.57 -20.51 -10.54
C VAL A 168 -9.15 -20.28 -10.03
N ILE A 169 -8.39 -19.51 -10.79
CA ILE A 169 -7.02 -19.13 -10.46
C ILE A 169 -7.05 -17.72 -9.86
N VAL A 170 -6.52 -17.57 -8.65
CA VAL A 170 -6.35 -16.29 -7.96
C VAL A 170 -4.86 -16.00 -7.88
N ASP A 171 -4.37 -15.14 -8.78
CA ASP A 171 -2.97 -14.76 -8.80
C ASP A 171 -2.65 -13.61 -7.85
N GLU A 172 -1.41 -13.57 -7.38
CA GLU A 172 -0.87 -12.61 -6.42
C GLU A 172 -1.81 -12.42 -5.21
N ILE A 173 -2.32 -13.55 -4.68
CA ILE A 173 -3.36 -13.58 -3.63
C ILE A 173 -2.98 -12.76 -2.38
N HIS A 174 -1.68 -12.63 -2.13
CA HIS A 174 -1.13 -11.83 -1.05
C HIS A 174 -1.43 -10.33 -1.15
N SER A 175 -1.52 -9.80 -2.37
CA SER A 175 -1.76 -8.38 -2.61
C SER A 175 -3.21 -7.97 -2.33
N ILE A 176 -4.12 -8.96 -2.25
CA ILE A 176 -5.56 -8.74 -2.08
C ILE A 176 -6.07 -9.19 -0.72
N CYS A 177 -5.58 -10.29 -0.17
CA CYS A 177 -6.14 -10.90 1.06
C CYS A 177 -6.07 -9.98 2.29
N SER A 178 -5.09 -9.07 2.34
CA SER A 178 -4.85 -8.16 3.47
C SER A 178 -5.68 -6.88 3.46
N ASN A 179 -6.63 -6.74 2.53
CA ASN A 179 -7.44 -5.53 2.41
C ASN A 179 -8.88 -5.83 2.00
N LYS A 180 -9.73 -4.79 2.01
CA LYS A 180 -11.15 -4.93 1.66
C LYS A 180 -11.42 -5.40 0.23
N ARG A 181 -10.47 -5.31 -0.71
CA ARG A 181 -10.62 -5.97 -2.04
C ARG A 181 -10.62 -7.48 -1.89
N GLY A 182 -9.78 -8.05 -1.03
CA GLY A 182 -9.80 -9.48 -0.69
C GLY A 182 -11.08 -9.90 0.02
N VAL A 183 -11.53 -9.12 1.01
CA VAL A 183 -12.82 -9.36 1.68
C VAL A 183 -13.97 -9.39 0.67
N HIS A 184 -13.98 -8.45 -0.27
CA HIS A 184 -14.98 -8.42 -1.32
C HIS A 184 -14.85 -9.60 -2.30
N LEU A 185 -13.62 -9.98 -2.70
CA LEU A 185 -13.40 -11.16 -3.55
C LEU A 185 -13.86 -12.44 -2.85
N SER A 186 -13.65 -12.57 -1.55
CA SER A 186 -14.02 -13.79 -0.79
C SER A 186 -15.51 -14.11 -0.91
N ILE A 187 -16.41 -13.12 -0.75
CA ILE A 187 -17.85 -13.31 -1.00
C ILE A 187 -18.13 -13.53 -2.49
N THR A 188 -17.42 -12.82 -3.37
CA THR A 188 -17.59 -12.97 -4.83
C THR A 188 -17.28 -14.40 -5.29
N LEU A 189 -16.32 -15.09 -4.68
CA LEU A 189 -16.02 -16.50 -4.94
C LEU A 189 -17.11 -17.44 -4.43
N GLU A 190 -17.72 -17.19 -3.26
CA GLU A 190 -18.85 -18.00 -2.79
C GLU A 190 -20.11 -17.77 -3.64
N ARG A 191 -20.34 -16.53 -4.10
CA ARG A 191 -21.39 -16.23 -5.09
C ARG A 191 -21.18 -16.98 -6.40
N LEU A 192 -19.93 -17.10 -6.83
CA LEU A 192 -19.57 -17.89 -8.01
C LEU A 192 -19.81 -19.38 -7.76
N ALA A 193 -19.43 -19.89 -6.59
CA ALA A 193 -19.59 -21.31 -6.22
C ALA A 193 -21.07 -21.71 -6.15
N ALA A 194 -21.94 -20.83 -5.63
CA ALA A 194 -23.38 -21.05 -5.62
C ALA A 194 -24.03 -21.02 -7.02
N LEU A 195 -23.33 -20.46 -8.02
CA LEU A 195 -23.80 -20.35 -9.40
C LEU A 195 -23.28 -21.48 -10.29
N ALA A 196 -22.13 -22.06 -9.93
CA ALA A 196 -21.51 -23.14 -10.66
C ALA A 196 -22.30 -24.44 -10.47
N GLU A 197 -22.42 -25.25 -11.53
CA GLU A 197 -23.11 -26.54 -11.49
C GLU A 197 -22.36 -27.58 -10.64
N GLN A 198 -21.04 -27.39 -10.49
CA GLN A 198 -20.16 -28.22 -9.70
C GLN A 198 -19.17 -27.33 -8.94
N GLU A 199 -18.62 -27.86 -7.84
CA GLU A 199 -17.56 -27.15 -7.13
C GLU A 199 -16.30 -27.07 -8.00
N PHE A 200 -15.80 -25.85 -8.20
CA PHE A 200 -14.59 -25.61 -8.96
C PHE A 200 -13.34 -25.72 -8.10
N ILE A 201 -12.22 -26.07 -8.74
CA ILE A 201 -10.91 -26.14 -8.11
C ILE A 201 -10.34 -24.72 -8.00
N ARG A 202 -9.98 -24.35 -6.76
CA ARG A 202 -9.36 -23.06 -6.43
C ARG A 202 -7.84 -23.19 -6.45
N ILE A 203 -7.18 -22.38 -7.27
CA ILE A 203 -5.72 -22.35 -7.38
C ILE A 203 -5.23 -20.95 -6.97
N GLY A 204 -4.50 -20.86 -5.86
CA GLY A 204 -3.91 -19.60 -5.41
C GLY A 204 -2.43 -19.54 -5.78
N LEU A 205 -1.96 -18.39 -6.23
CA LEU A 205 -0.55 -18.16 -6.52
C LEU A 205 -0.01 -17.04 -5.62
N SER A 206 1.15 -17.27 -5.03
CA SER A 206 1.84 -16.30 -4.19
C SER A 206 3.35 -16.42 -4.31
N ALA A 207 4.07 -15.33 -4.02
CA ALA A 207 5.53 -15.30 -4.00
C ALA A 207 6.11 -15.21 -2.58
N THR A 208 5.49 -14.42 -1.69
CA THR A 208 6.07 -14.08 -0.37
C THR A 208 4.96 -13.86 0.66
N GLN A 209 4.66 -14.84 1.52
CA GLN A 209 3.60 -14.72 2.54
C GLN A 209 3.81 -15.60 3.77
N ARG A 210 3.28 -15.14 4.91
CA ARG A 210 3.20 -15.91 6.15
C ARG A 210 1.95 -15.52 6.95
N PRO A 211 1.26 -16.47 7.64
CA PRO A 211 1.39 -17.91 7.51
C PRO A 211 0.62 -18.44 6.28
N LEU A 212 1.12 -19.49 5.62
CA LEU A 212 0.52 -20.02 4.40
C LEU A 212 -0.83 -20.67 4.65
N GLU A 213 -1.03 -21.24 5.83
CA GLU A 213 -2.29 -21.85 6.28
C GLU A 213 -3.43 -20.83 6.30
N LEU A 214 -3.13 -19.60 6.72
CA LEU A 214 -4.10 -18.51 6.73
C LEU A 214 -4.51 -18.11 5.31
N ILE A 215 -3.54 -18.04 4.38
CA ILE A 215 -3.80 -17.72 2.98
C ILE A 215 -4.56 -18.85 2.29
N ALA A 216 -4.22 -20.10 2.61
CA ALA A 216 -4.90 -21.28 2.13
C ALA A 216 -6.36 -21.31 2.61
N ALA A 217 -6.60 -21.01 3.90
CA ALA A 217 -7.96 -20.88 4.44
C ALA A 217 -8.74 -19.73 3.79
N PHE A 218 -8.10 -18.60 3.48
CA PHE A 218 -8.71 -17.51 2.72
C PHE A 218 -9.11 -17.92 1.31
N LEU A 219 -8.24 -18.62 0.58
CA LEU A 219 -8.51 -19.13 -0.77
C LEU A 219 -9.68 -20.13 -0.76
N GLY A 220 -9.63 -21.10 0.15
CA GLY A 220 -10.62 -22.18 0.25
C GLY A 220 -11.98 -21.72 0.74
N GLY A 221 -12.02 -20.73 1.64
CA GLY A 221 -13.25 -20.41 2.36
C GLY A 221 -13.69 -21.57 3.26
N GLN A 222 -14.98 -21.70 3.47
CA GLN A 222 -15.59 -22.70 4.34
C GLN A 222 -16.73 -23.43 3.63
N GLU A 223 -16.99 -24.65 4.05
CA GLU A 223 -18.10 -25.48 3.60
C GLU A 223 -18.94 -25.97 4.78
N TRP A 224 -20.22 -26.23 4.53
CA TRP A 224 -21.13 -26.76 5.53
C TRP A 224 -21.06 -28.28 5.56
N PHE A 225 -20.64 -28.83 6.70
CA PHE A 225 -20.76 -30.25 7.00
C PHE A 225 -21.85 -30.45 8.06
N GLY A 226 -23.07 -30.73 7.59
CA GLY A 226 -24.26 -30.68 8.44
C GLY A 226 -24.48 -29.25 8.96
N LYS A 227 -24.50 -29.08 10.30
CA LYS A 227 -24.66 -27.76 10.96
C LYS A 227 -23.34 -27.10 11.34
N LYS A 228 -22.20 -27.68 10.97
CA LYS A 228 -20.87 -27.15 11.30
C LYS A 228 -20.22 -26.59 10.05
N LEU A 229 -19.62 -25.42 10.21
CA LEU A 229 -18.82 -24.78 9.20
C LEU A 229 -17.38 -25.29 9.35
N VAL A 230 -16.81 -25.86 8.29
CA VAL A 230 -15.44 -26.40 8.26
C VAL A 230 -14.67 -25.76 7.12
N SER A 231 -13.36 -25.59 7.30
CA SER A 231 -12.52 -25.00 6.25
C SER A 231 -12.34 -25.96 5.09
N ARG A 232 -12.56 -25.47 3.85
CA ARG A 232 -12.28 -26.27 2.66
C ARG A 232 -10.80 -26.61 2.62
N ARG A 233 -10.49 -27.87 2.34
CA ARG A 233 -9.09 -28.32 2.27
C ARG A 233 -8.38 -27.66 1.09
N VAL A 234 -7.20 -27.14 1.35
CA VAL A 234 -6.29 -26.57 0.34
C VAL A 234 -4.90 -27.16 0.55
N SER A 235 -4.36 -27.83 -0.46
CA SER A 235 -2.98 -28.30 -0.44
C SER A 235 -2.03 -27.12 -0.57
N ILE A 236 -1.10 -26.98 0.37
CA ILE A 236 -0.04 -25.96 0.30
C ILE A 236 1.17 -26.60 -0.39
N ILE A 237 1.56 -26.01 -1.51
CA ILE A 237 2.73 -26.41 -2.29
C ILE A 237 3.77 -25.32 -2.12
N ASP A 238 4.74 -25.58 -1.25
CA ASP A 238 5.92 -24.74 -1.13
C ASP A 238 7.01 -25.25 -2.07
N ALA A 239 7.10 -24.61 -3.23
CA ALA A 239 8.13 -24.91 -4.23
C ALA A 239 9.33 -23.96 -4.12
N GLY A 240 9.44 -23.23 -3.00
CA GLY A 240 10.43 -22.17 -2.76
C GLY A 240 11.87 -22.66 -2.73
N GLN A 241 12.53 -22.69 -3.89
CA GLN A 241 13.98 -22.56 -3.95
C GLN A 241 14.34 -21.11 -3.63
N ARG A 242 15.14 -20.93 -2.58
CA ARG A 242 15.65 -19.62 -2.15
C ARG A 242 16.52 -19.06 -3.27
N LYS A 243 16.02 -18.05 -3.97
CA LYS A 243 16.82 -17.36 -4.98
C LYS A 243 17.98 -16.66 -4.27
N THR A 244 19.21 -16.93 -4.69
CA THR A 244 20.36 -16.23 -4.13
C THR A 244 20.21 -14.74 -4.39
N MET A 245 20.44 -13.92 -3.37
CA MET A 245 20.40 -12.46 -3.49
C MET A 245 21.80 -11.89 -3.27
N ASP A 246 22.20 -10.97 -4.15
CA ASP A 246 23.31 -10.04 -3.93
C ASP A 246 22.69 -8.72 -3.46
N LEU A 247 22.47 -8.63 -2.15
CA LEU A 247 21.87 -7.48 -1.49
C LEU A 247 22.96 -6.67 -0.79
N ARG A 248 22.95 -5.35 -0.97
CA ARG A 248 23.81 -4.43 -0.20
C ARG A 248 23.07 -3.14 0.14
N VAL A 249 23.31 -2.64 1.35
CA VAL A 249 22.95 -1.28 1.76
C VAL A 249 24.20 -0.42 1.62
N GLU A 250 24.07 0.66 0.86
CA GLU A 250 25.20 1.52 0.48
C GLU A 250 24.92 2.95 0.93
N CYS A 251 25.78 3.45 1.80
CA CYS A 251 25.73 4.84 2.24
C CYS A 251 26.56 5.72 1.29
N ALA A 252 25.87 6.60 0.55
CA ALA A 252 26.52 7.51 -0.39
C ALA A 252 27.40 8.56 0.30
N VAL A 253 27.10 8.90 1.55
CA VAL A 253 27.85 9.90 2.33
C VAL A 253 28.87 9.24 3.27
N PRO A 254 30.07 9.82 3.47
CA PRO A 254 31.00 9.33 4.49
C PRO A 254 30.44 9.51 5.90
N ASP A 255 29.84 10.66 6.18
CA ASP A 255 29.21 10.97 7.47
C ASP A 255 27.94 11.81 7.25
N PHE A 256 26.80 11.30 7.73
CA PHE A 256 25.53 12.01 7.69
C PHE A 256 25.48 13.25 8.62
N SER A 257 26.43 13.47 9.55
CA SER A 257 26.52 14.75 10.29
C SER A 257 27.21 15.83 9.49
N LEU A 258 27.93 15.46 8.43
CA LEU A 258 28.77 16.37 7.66
C LEU A 258 28.39 16.26 6.19
N LEU A 259 27.21 16.80 5.85
CA LEU A 259 26.66 16.71 4.51
C LEU A 259 27.24 17.78 3.57
N PRO A 260 27.73 17.40 2.38
CA PRO A 260 28.07 18.36 1.33
C PRO A 260 26.82 19.11 0.90
N GLN A 261 26.87 20.44 0.83
CA GLN A 261 25.72 21.28 0.44
C GLN A 261 24.45 21.02 1.28
N GLU A 262 24.62 20.60 2.55
CA GLU A 262 23.54 20.30 3.50
C GLU A 262 22.61 19.15 3.09
N SER A 263 23.02 18.27 2.15
CA SER A 263 22.15 17.15 1.76
C SER A 263 22.88 15.95 1.15
N ALA A 264 22.35 14.76 1.40
CA ALA A 264 22.90 13.51 0.88
C ALA A 264 22.55 13.24 -0.60
N TRP A 265 21.51 13.89 -1.14
CA TRP A 265 20.98 13.58 -2.47
C TRP A 265 21.96 13.70 -3.64
N PRO A 266 22.86 14.70 -3.73
CA PRO A 266 23.77 14.81 -4.87
C PRO A 266 24.71 13.61 -4.96
N LEU A 267 25.20 13.14 -3.81
CA LEU A 267 26.04 11.94 -3.74
C LEU A 267 25.23 10.68 -4.05
N ILE A 268 23.99 10.56 -3.53
CA ILE A 268 23.09 9.46 -3.88
C ILE A 268 22.84 9.40 -5.39
N PHE A 269 22.55 10.54 -6.05
CA PHE A 269 22.34 10.57 -7.50
C PHE A 269 23.60 10.21 -8.28
N THR A 270 24.77 10.61 -7.80
CA THR A 270 26.06 10.26 -8.42
C THR A 270 26.28 8.75 -8.39
N GLU A 271 26.13 8.11 -7.23
CA GLU A 271 26.28 6.65 -7.06
C GLU A 271 25.23 5.89 -7.90
N ILE A 272 23.97 6.33 -7.90
CA ILE A 272 22.91 5.74 -8.73
C ILE A 272 23.25 5.83 -10.22
N LEU A 273 23.73 6.98 -10.69
CA LEU A 273 24.08 7.18 -12.08
C LEU A 273 25.24 6.27 -12.51
N GLU A 274 26.23 6.06 -11.64
CA GLU A 274 27.29 5.09 -11.88
C GLU A 274 26.75 3.66 -11.99
N LEU A 275 25.85 3.25 -11.08
CA LEU A 275 25.19 1.96 -11.16
C LEU A 275 24.38 1.78 -12.46
N ILE A 276 23.65 2.82 -12.90
CA ILE A 276 22.91 2.80 -14.17
C ILE A 276 23.88 2.61 -15.35
N ARG A 277 25.06 3.24 -15.32
CA ARG A 277 26.08 3.09 -16.38
C ARG A 277 26.68 1.69 -16.44
N LEU A 278 26.80 1.01 -15.29
CA LEU A 278 27.36 -0.34 -15.18
C LEU A 278 26.40 -1.46 -15.58
N HIS A 279 25.09 -1.18 -15.65
CA HIS A 279 24.05 -2.18 -15.93
C HIS A 279 23.32 -1.85 -17.25
N LYS A 280 22.72 -2.85 -17.90
CA LYS A 280 21.94 -2.60 -19.13
C LYS A 280 20.59 -1.97 -18.80
N THR A 281 19.93 -2.51 -17.79
CA THR A 281 18.59 -2.13 -17.34
C THR A 281 18.54 -2.04 -15.82
N THR A 282 18.09 -0.89 -15.31
CA THR A 282 17.99 -0.63 -13.87
C THR A 282 16.56 -0.24 -13.50
N LEU A 283 15.98 -0.91 -12.49
CA LEU A 283 14.69 -0.53 -11.93
C LEU A 283 14.89 0.14 -10.58
N ILE A 284 14.45 1.39 -10.43
CA ILE A 284 14.64 2.21 -9.22
C ILE A 284 13.29 2.33 -8.52
N PHE A 285 13.15 1.76 -7.33
CA PHE A 285 11.95 1.90 -6.52
C PHE A 285 12.04 3.09 -5.56
N VAL A 286 10.94 3.83 -5.48
CA VAL A 286 10.72 4.94 -4.53
C VAL A 286 9.40 4.78 -3.80
N ASN A 287 9.26 5.42 -2.64
CA ASN A 287 8.09 5.25 -1.78
C ASN A 287 6.90 6.15 -2.14
N ASN A 288 7.09 7.22 -2.92
CA ASN A 288 6.00 8.12 -3.32
C ASN A 288 6.16 8.61 -4.77
N ARG A 289 5.05 9.09 -5.34
CA ARG A 289 4.99 9.50 -6.76
C ARG A 289 5.82 10.75 -7.06
N ARG A 290 5.82 11.71 -6.15
CA ARG A 290 6.59 12.96 -6.31
C ARG A 290 8.09 12.67 -6.40
N LEU A 291 8.58 11.76 -5.57
CA LEU A 291 9.96 11.31 -5.59
C LEU A 291 10.29 10.58 -6.90
N ALA A 292 9.36 9.82 -7.47
CA ALA A 292 9.58 9.11 -8.73
C ALA A 292 9.87 10.07 -9.89
N GLU A 293 9.00 11.07 -10.04
CA GLU A 293 9.15 12.12 -11.07
C GLU A 293 10.43 12.94 -10.84
N ARG A 294 10.71 13.32 -9.59
CA ARG A 294 11.92 14.09 -9.23
C ARG A 294 13.22 13.34 -9.54
N VAL A 295 13.31 12.07 -9.15
CA VAL A 295 14.50 11.24 -9.38
C VAL A 295 14.70 11.03 -10.88
N ALA A 296 13.64 10.75 -11.65
CA ALA A 296 13.75 10.59 -13.09
C ALA A 296 14.25 11.87 -13.78
N ALA A 297 13.66 13.03 -13.44
CA ALA A 297 14.06 14.32 -13.99
C ALA A 297 15.53 14.64 -13.68
N LYS A 298 15.97 14.48 -12.42
CA LYS A 298 17.34 14.82 -12.02
C LYS A 298 18.38 13.90 -12.67
N LEU A 299 18.08 12.61 -12.80
CA LEU A 299 18.98 11.69 -13.50
C LEU A 299 19.12 12.05 -14.98
N ASN A 300 18.03 12.43 -15.66
CA ASN A 300 18.10 12.90 -17.05
C ASN A 300 18.93 14.18 -17.19
N GLU A 301 18.75 15.17 -16.29
CA GLU A 301 19.56 16.40 -16.26
C GLU A 301 21.06 16.08 -16.15
N MET A 302 21.43 15.18 -15.23
CA MET A 302 22.83 14.75 -15.05
C MET A 302 23.37 13.96 -16.26
N ILE A 303 22.53 13.26 -17.01
CA ILE A 303 22.92 12.48 -18.19
C ILE A 303 23.12 13.38 -19.41
N THR A 304 22.24 14.35 -19.64
CA THR A 304 22.30 15.23 -20.81
C THR A 304 23.34 16.34 -20.69
N GLY A 305 23.82 16.61 -19.47
CA GLY A 305 24.78 17.69 -19.21
C GLY A 305 24.17 19.08 -19.44
N ALA A 306 22.85 19.17 -19.56
CA ALA A 306 22.14 20.42 -19.74
C ALA A 306 22.19 21.22 -18.43
N GLN A 307 22.95 22.32 -18.42
CA GLN A 307 22.81 23.40 -17.44
C GLN A 307 21.67 24.36 -17.84
N ASP A 308 20.55 23.82 -18.31
CA ASP A 308 19.35 24.64 -18.45
C ASP A 308 18.85 24.93 -17.04
N THR A 309 18.69 26.21 -16.72
CA THR A 309 18.02 26.71 -15.51
C THR A 309 16.57 26.25 -15.51
N PHE A 310 16.35 24.98 -15.23
CA PHE A 310 15.05 24.41 -14.92
C PHE A 310 14.69 24.91 -13.52
N ASN A 311 13.82 25.90 -13.49
CA ASN A 311 13.22 26.36 -12.25
C ASN A 311 12.39 25.20 -11.67
N LEU A 312 12.78 24.67 -10.51
CA LEU A 312 12.20 23.47 -9.87
C LEU A 312 10.69 23.56 -9.56
N TYR A 313 10.05 24.70 -9.84
CA TYR A 313 8.67 25.00 -9.48
C TYR A 313 7.68 25.09 -10.64
N SER A 314 8.11 25.02 -11.90
CA SER A 314 7.17 25.01 -13.03
C SER A 314 6.91 23.61 -13.54
N VAL A 315 5.95 22.90 -12.94
CA VAL A 315 5.15 21.94 -13.71
C VAL A 315 4.41 22.76 -14.77
N PRO A 316 4.43 22.41 -16.07
CA PRO A 316 3.52 23.03 -17.02
C PRO A 316 2.11 22.64 -16.59
N VAL A 317 1.42 23.54 -15.88
CA VAL A 317 -0.01 23.46 -15.70
C VAL A 317 -0.60 23.63 -17.08
N LYS A 318 -1.08 22.54 -17.70
CA LYS A 318 -1.88 22.63 -18.92
C LYS A 318 -3.19 23.33 -18.60
N SER A 319 -3.20 24.66 -18.71
CA SER A 319 -4.40 25.49 -18.64
C SER A 319 -4.90 25.81 -20.06
N GLY A 320 -6.03 25.23 -20.45
CA GLY A 320 -6.90 25.75 -21.52
C GLY A 320 -6.43 25.54 -22.98
N PRO A 321 -7.35 25.66 -23.95
CA PRO A 321 -7.12 25.23 -25.33
C PRO A 321 -6.68 26.40 -26.19
N GLU A 322 -5.37 26.66 -26.31
CA GLU A 322 -4.88 27.58 -27.35
C GLU A 322 -3.71 26.98 -28.14
N LYS A 323 -3.98 26.89 -29.46
CA LYS A 323 -3.12 26.70 -30.64
C LYS A 323 -1.79 25.96 -30.44
N ARG A 324 -1.78 24.72 -30.94
CA ARG A 324 -0.58 23.98 -31.35
C ARG A 324 0.29 24.86 -32.25
N ALA A 325 1.37 25.39 -31.72
CA ALA A 325 2.58 25.61 -32.50
C ALA A 325 3.34 24.27 -32.49
N GLU A 326 3.61 23.74 -33.67
CA GLU A 326 4.36 22.52 -33.90
C GLU A 326 5.76 22.71 -33.32
N LEU A 327 6.00 22.16 -32.12
CA LEU A 327 7.34 21.79 -31.70
C LEU A 327 7.69 20.53 -32.50
N GLU A 328 8.63 20.67 -33.42
CA GLU A 328 9.27 19.56 -34.11
C GLU A 328 9.82 18.56 -33.08
N PRO A 329 9.70 17.24 -33.32
CA PRO A 329 10.14 16.24 -32.37
C PRO A 329 11.67 16.23 -32.31
N ALA A 330 12.23 16.64 -31.17
CA ALA A 330 13.62 16.36 -30.87
C ALA A 330 13.80 14.83 -30.78
N VAL A 331 14.51 14.28 -31.76
CA VAL A 331 14.93 12.88 -31.81
C VAL A 331 16.09 12.70 -30.81
N ASN A 332 15.75 12.47 -29.55
CA ASN A 332 16.56 11.76 -28.54
C ASN A 332 15.68 11.59 -27.28
N GLY A 333 15.07 10.41 -27.10
CA GLY A 333 14.17 10.13 -25.98
C GLY A 333 14.91 10.07 -24.64
N ASP A 334 14.21 10.45 -23.55
CA ASP A 334 14.72 10.37 -22.18
C ASP A 334 15.23 8.95 -21.84
N LEU A 335 16.44 8.86 -21.28
CA LEU A 335 17.07 7.59 -20.90
C LEU A 335 16.55 7.02 -19.57
N VAL A 336 15.93 7.87 -18.75
CA VAL A 336 15.28 7.54 -17.48
C VAL A 336 13.84 8.06 -17.47
N GLN A 337 12.87 7.25 -17.07
CA GLN A 337 11.46 7.67 -17.01
C GLN A 337 10.79 7.27 -15.68
N ALA A 338 9.79 8.05 -15.24
CA ALA A 338 8.99 7.72 -14.07
C ALA A 338 7.82 6.80 -14.43
N TYR A 339 7.46 5.88 -13.52
CA TYR A 339 6.37 4.91 -13.68
C TYR A 339 5.48 4.88 -12.43
N HIS A 340 4.25 5.37 -12.55
CA HIS A 340 3.25 5.30 -11.48
C HIS A 340 1.80 5.26 -11.98
N GLY A 341 0.88 4.82 -11.13
CA GLY A 341 -0.53 4.56 -11.49
C GLY A 341 -1.38 5.75 -11.97
N SER A 342 -0.89 6.99 -11.93
CA SER A 342 -1.58 8.16 -12.52
C SER A 342 -1.31 8.37 -14.00
N MET A 343 -0.43 7.58 -14.63
CA MET A 343 -0.11 7.72 -16.06
C MET A 343 -1.14 7.01 -16.94
N SER A 344 -1.12 7.37 -18.23
CA SER A 344 -2.00 6.74 -19.21
C SER A 344 -1.54 5.32 -19.55
N ARG A 345 -2.49 4.46 -19.93
CA ARG A 345 -2.20 3.08 -20.37
C ARG A 345 -1.20 3.03 -21.53
N HIS A 346 -1.37 3.90 -22.52
CA HIS A 346 -0.48 3.92 -23.68
C HIS A 346 0.96 4.27 -23.27
N ALA A 347 1.12 5.17 -22.29
CA ALA A 347 2.43 5.48 -21.73
C ALA A 347 3.05 4.28 -21.00
N HIS A 348 2.28 3.55 -20.18
CA HIS A 348 2.77 2.33 -19.52
C HIS A 348 3.19 1.25 -20.55
N GLU A 349 2.36 0.96 -21.54
CA GLU A 349 2.66 -0.04 -22.58
C GLU A 349 3.92 0.32 -23.38
N GLN A 350 4.11 1.61 -23.69
CA GLN A 350 5.30 2.10 -24.39
C GLN A 350 6.55 1.96 -23.52
N MET A 351 6.49 2.41 -22.26
CA MET A 351 7.61 2.30 -21.30
C MET A 351 8.03 0.86 -21.05
N GLU A 352 7.07 -0.05 -20.89
CA GLU A 352 7.33 -1.48 -20.72
C GLU A 352 7.97 -2.09 -21.98
N THR A 353 7.53 -1.66 -23.16
CA THR A 353 8.11 -2.09 -24.45
C THR A 353 9.53 -1.56 -24.62
N ASP A 354 9.77 -0.29 -24.31
CA ASP A 354 11.07 0.35 -24.44
C ASP A 354 12.09 -0.19 -23.43
N LEU A 355 11.64 -0.51 -22.21
CA LEU A 355 12.49 -1.17 -21.22
C LEU A 355 12.82 -2.60 -21.63
N LYS A 356 11.85 -3.37 -22.17
CA LYS A 356 12.08 -4.71 -22.74
C LYS A 356 13.04 -4.69 -23.93
N ALA A 357 12.94 -3.68 -24.79
CA ALA A 357 13.81 -3.51 -25.95
C ALA A 357 15.22 -3.01 -25.58
N GLY A 358 15.44 -2.58 -24.33
CA GLY A 358 16.70 -1.98 -23.88
C GLY A 358 16.89 -0.53 -24.36
N ASN A 359 15.83 0.12 -24.84
CA ASN A 359 15.84 1.53 -25.23
C ASN A 359 15.87 2.45 -24.00
N LEU A 360 15.30 2.01 -22.88
CA LEU A 360 15.38 2.69 -21.59
C LEU A 360 16.48 2.07 -20.72
N ARG A 361 17.36 2.91 -20.17
CA ARG A 361 18.43 2.48 -19.26
C ARG A 361 17.93 2.31 -17.83
N ALA A 362 17.02 3.17 -17.40
CA ALA A 362 16.41 3.07 -16.09
C ALA A 362 14.95 3.48 -16.05
N LEU A 363 14.20 2.89 -15.11
CA LEU A 363 12.83 3.24 -14.84
C LEU A 363 12.65 3.50 -13.33
N VAL A 364 12.04 4.62 -12.97
CA VAL A 364 11.81 5.01 -11.58
C VAL A 364 10.36 4.74 -11.22
N ALA A 365 10.12 3.73 -10.39
CA ALA A 365 8.79 3.21 -10.12
C ALA A 365 8.38 3.33 -8.66
N THR A 366 7.07 3.50 -8.44
CA THR A 366 6.44 3.25 -7.14
C THR A 366 6.10 1.76 -6.98
N SER A 367 5.22 1.39 -6.04
CA SER A 367 4.67 0.02 -5.93
C SER A 367 3.91 -0.47 -7.17
N SER A 368 3.75 0.39 -8.20
CA SER A 368 3.09 0.05 -9.46
C SER A 368 3.80 -1.09 -10.23
N LEU A 369 5.12 -1.25 -10.06
CA LEU A 369 5.91 -2.35 -10.66
C LEU A 369 6.41 -3.39 -9.64
N GLU A 370 5.89 -3.35 -8.42
CA GLU A 370 6.24 -4.30 -7.36
C GLU A 370 5.72 -5.72 -7.69
N LEU A 371 4.61 -5.79 -8.42
CA LEU A 371 3.85 -7.01 -8.69
C LEU A 371 3.95 -7.47 -10.15
N GLY A 372 4.08 -8.78 -10.33
CA GLY A 372 3.67 -9.64 -11.46
C GLY A 372 4.07 -9.34 -12.91
N ILE A 373 4.28 -8.09 -13.33
CA ILE A 373 4.51 -7.73 -14.72
C ILE A 373 5.87 -8.31 -15.15
N ASP A 374 5.87 -9.03 -16.27
CA ASP A 374 7.10 -9.49 -16.89
C ASP A 374 7.65 -8.32 -17.72
N ILE A 375 8.68 -7.66 -17.21
CA ILE A 375 9.31 -6.47 -17.82
C ILE A 375 10.58 -6.88 -18.61
N GLY A 376 10.85 -8.19 -18.76
CA GLY A 376 12.08 -8.69 -19.38
C GLY A 376 13.26 -8.76 -18.41
N SER A 377 14.49 -8.76 -18.93
CA SER A 377 15.70 -8.89 -18.11
C SER A 377 16.05 -7.56 -17.44
N ILE A 378 15.76 -7.46 -16.13
CA ILE A 378 16.28 -6.39 -15.26
C ILE A 378 17.57 -6.90 -14.60
N ASP A 379 18.67 -6.16 -14.81
CA ASP A 379 19.97 -6.54 -14.27
C ASP A 379 20.14 -6.11 -12.80
N LEU A 380 19.59 -4.94 -12.45
CA LEU A 380 19.74 -4.33 -11.13
C LEU A 380 18.43 -3.72 -10.65
N VAL A 381 18.11 -3.93 -9.38
CA VAL A 381 17.10 -3.15 -8.65
C VAL A 381 17.79 -2.22 -7.67
N ILE A 382 17.44 -0.94 -7.71
CA ILE A 382 17.81 0.06 -6.72
C ILE A 382 16.56 0.37 -5.89
N GLN A 383 16.68 0.42 -4.57
CA GLN A 383 15.61 0.81 -3.68
C GLN A 383 16.06 2.06 -2.91
N LEU A 384 15.38 3.18 -3.15
CA LEU A 384 15.61 4.44 -2.46
C LEU A 384 14.76 4.48 -1.18
N GLN A 385 15.41 4.71 -0.05
CA GLN A 385 14.84 4.58 1.29
C GLN A 385 14.42 3.15 1.64
N SER A 386 14.18 2.88 2.91
CA SER A 386 13.62 1.60 3.34
C SER A 386 12.29 1.32 2.62
N PRO A 387 12.04 0.07 2.17
CA PRO A 387 10.75 -0.33 1.60
C PRO A 387 9.65 -0.45 2.69
N LYS A 388 9.98 -0.19 3.96
CA LYS A 388 9.09 -0.20 5.14
C LYS A 388 8.41 -1.55 5.38
N GLY A 389 8.97 -2.62 4.80
CA GLY A 389 8.54 -4.00 5.01
C GLY A 389 9.34 -5.01 4.19
N VAL A 390 9.55 -6.19 4.76
CA VAL A 390 10.40 -7.26 4.23
C VAL A 390 9.77 -7.90 3.00
N ALA A 391 8.46 -8.19 3.03
CA ALA A 391 7.72 -8.73 1.89
C ALA A 391 7.91 -7.86 0.63
N ARG A 392 7.81 -6.54 0.80
CA ARG A 392 7.91 -5.57 -0.30
C ARG A 392 9.33 -5.50 -0.83
N GLY A 393 10.32 -5.45 0.07
CA GLY A 393 11.73 -5.51 -0.31
C GLY A 393 12.06 -6.73 -1.17
N LEU A 394 11.58 -7.92 -0.78
CA LEU A 394 11.75 -9.15 -1.56
C LEU A 394 11.05 -9.10 -2.92
N GLN A 395 9.83 -8.57 -3.00
CA GLN A 395 9.09 -8.44 -4.26
C GLN A 395 9.74 -7.48 -5.24
N ARG A 396 10.26 -6.36 -4.72
CA ARG A 396 10.98 -5.34 -5.50
C ARG A 396 12.32 -5.86 -5.99
N VAL A 397 13.18 -6.34 -5.10
CA VAL A 397 14.51 -6.87 -5.48
C VAL A 397 14.38 -8.14 -6.34
N GLY A 398 13.34 -8.94 -6.13
CA GLY A 398 13.01 -10.11 -6.94
C GLY A 398 12.66 -9.79 -8.40
N ARG A 399 12.52 -8.51 -8.78
CA ARG A 399 12.45 -8.06 -10.18
C ARG A 399 13.79 -8.17 -10.91
N SER A 400 14.91 -8.16 -10.20
CA SER A 400 16.21 -8.38 -10.83
C SER A 400 16.46 -9.88 -11.06
N GLY A 401 17.15 -10.19 -12.16
CA GLY A 401 17.58 -11.56 -12.49
C GLY A 401 16.41 -12.52 -12.75
N HIS A 402 15.46 -12.18 -13.63
CA HIS A 402 14.22 -12.94 -13.83
C HIS A 402 14.36 -14.37 -14.39
N LEU A 403 15.56 -14.78 -14.82
CA LEU A 403 15.82 -16.14 -15.30
C LEU A 403 15.85 -17.16 -14.13
N VAL A 404 15.43 -18.40 -14.41
CA VAL A 404 15.52 -19.51 -13.47
C VAL A 404 17.00 -19.69 -13.06
N ASN A 405 17.30 -19.65 -11.76
CA ASN A 405 18.64 -19.70 -11.14
C ASN A 405 19.52 -18.44 -11.23
N ALA A 406 19.04 -17.32 -11.77
CA ALA A 406 19.81 -16.07 -11.72
C ALA A 406 19.77 -15.43 -10.32
N THR A 407 20.89 -14.82 -9.89
CA THR A 407 20.98 -14.06 -8.65
C THR A 407 20.22 -12.75 -8.77
N SER A 408 19.34 -12.44 -7.81
CA SER A 408 18.70 -11.12 -7.74
C SER A 408 19.66 -10.12 -7.11
N LYS A 409 19.97 -9.03 -7.82
CA LYS A 409 20.87 -7.96 -7.38
C LYS A 409 20.05 -6.75 -6.90
N GLY A 410 20.25 -6.38 -5.64
CA GLY A 410 19.59 -5.25 -5.00
C GLY A 410 20.60 -4.30 -4.37
N ARG A 411 20.44 -2.98 -4.58
CA ARG A 411 21.17 -1.92 -3.86
C ARG A 411 20.18 -1.01 -3.17
N LEU A 412 20.32 -0.85 -1.85
CA LEU A 412 19.45 -0.03 -1.02
C LEU A 412 20.21 1.23 -0.60
N PHE A 413 19.65 2.39 -0.92
CA PHE A 413 20.23 3.70 -0.60
C PHE A 413 19.38 4.42 0.44
N PRO A 414 19.83 4.45 1.71
CA PRO A 414 19.18 5.25 2.73
C PRO A 414 19.45 6.73 2.51
N THR A 415 18.50 7.56 2.92
CA THR A 415 18.52 9.02 2.68
C THR A 415 18.88 9.84 3.92
N HIS A 416 18.79 9.24 5.11
CA HIS A 416 19.18 9.80 6.40
C HIS A 416 19.53 8.69 7.40
N ARG A 417 20.01 9.07 8.59
CA ARG A 417 20.54 8.13 9.61
C ARG A 417 19.53 7.11 10.12
N GLU A 418 18.31 7.55 10.42
CA GLU A 418 17.25 6.65 10.90
C GLU A 418 16.80 5.67 9.79
N ASP A 419 16.69 6.15 8.56
CA ASP A 419 16.40 5.33 7.39
C ASP A 419 17.51 4.30 7.11
N LEU A 420 18.78 4.64 7.38
CA LEU A 420 19.91 3.70 7.30
C LEU A 420 19.77 2.55 8.29
N VAL A 421 19.42 2.83 9.55
CA VAL A 421 19.20 1.80 10.57
C VAL A 421 18.09 0.85 10.14
N GLU A 422 16.93 1.38 9.73
CA GLU A 422 15.81 0.57 9.28
C GLU A 422 16.15 -0.24 8.03
N THR A 423 16.82 0.38 7.05
CA THR A 423 17.21 -0.26 5.79
C THR A 423 18.17 -1.43 6.02
N ALA A 424 19.13 -1.30 6.94
CA ALA A 424 20.03 -2.39 7.31
C ALA A 424 19.27 -3.60 7.89
N ILE A 425 18.32 -3.34 8.80
CA ILE A 425 17.50 -4.39 9.43
C ILE A 425 16.62 -5.08 8.40
N VAL A 426 15.95 -4.31 7.54
CA VAL A 426 15.14 -4.86 6.44
C VAL A 426 16.00 -5.73 5.53
N ALA A 427 17.20 -5.28 5.15
CA ALA A 427 18.08 -6.04 4.27
C ALA A 427 18.55 -7.36 4.92
N ARG A 428 18.84 -7.36 6.23
CA ARG A 428 19.11 -8.60 6.98
C ARG A 428 17.90 -9.53 6.98
N ALA A 429 16.71 -9.02 7.30
CA ALA A 429 15.48 -9.80 7.35
C ALA A 429 15.10 -10.36 5.96
N MET A 430 15.36 -9.61 4.87
CA MET A 430 15.22 -10.10 3.50
C MET A 430 16.15 -11.28 3.23
N THR A 431 17.43 -11.18 3.64
CA THR A 431 18.41 -12.26 3.49
C THR A 431 17.98 -13.51 4.26
N ALA A 432 17.42 -13.33 5.47
CA ALA A 432 16.86 -14.39 6.31
C ALA A 432 15.47 -14.87 5.88
N HIS A 433 14.79 -14.19 4.94
CA HIS A 433 13.42 -14.44 4.50
C HIS A 433 12.38 -14.33 5.63
N GLU A 434 12.61 -13.43 6.58
CA GLU A 434 11.72 -13.15 7.72
C GLU A 434 10.58 -12.21 7.31
N VAL A 435 9.66 -12.73 6.48
CA VAL A 435 8.50 -11.98 6.01
C VAL A 435 7.45 -11.82 7.11
N GLU A 436 6.80 -10.65 7.13
CA GLU A 436 5.84 -10.31 8.15
C GLU A 436 4.56 -11.14 8.10
N LEU A 437 3.88 -11.24 9.25
CA LEU A 437 2.56 -11.87 9.36
C LEU A 437 1.48 -11.07 8.62
N THR A 438 0.76 -11.74 7.74
CA THR A 438 -0.39 -11.20 7.04
C THR A 438 -1.61 -11.17 7.95
N SER A 439 -2.26 -10.00 8.02
CA SER A 439 -3.57 -9.84 8.65
C SER A 439 -4.65 -9.74 7.58
N ILE A 440 -5.75 -10.50 7.74
CA ILE A 440 -6.89 -10.50 6.83
C ILE A 440 -8.08 -9.84 7.53
N PRO A 441 -8.63 -8.73 7.02
CA PRO A 441 -9.80 -8.09 7.61
C PRO A 441 -11.01 -9.05 7.61
N LYS A 442 -11.77 -9.02 8.71
CA LYS A 442 -12.96 -9.87 8.92
C LYS A 442 -14.19 -9.01 9.20
N ASP A 443 -15.35 -9.56 8.86
CA ASP A 443 -16.67 -9.01 9.19
C ASP A 443 -16.86 -7.53 8.77
N CYS A 444 -16.28 -7.12 7.63
CA CYS A 444 -16.40 -5.75 7.12
C CYS A 444 -17.84 -5.47 6.67
N LEU A 445 -18.60 -4.70 7.46
CA LEU A 445 -20.05 -4.56 7.28
C LEU A 445 -20.43 -3.70 6.06
N ASP A 446 -19.52 -2.83 5.60
CA ASP A 446 -19.72 -2.01 4.42
C ASP A 446 -19.65 -2.82 3.11
N VAL A 447 -18.67 -3.72 3.01
CA VAL A 447 -18.52 -4.70 1.93
C VAL A 447 -19.68 -5.70 1.97
N LEU A 448 -20.09 -6.12 3.17
CA LEU A 448 -21.25 -6.99 3.36
C LEU A 448 -22.52 -6.33 2.80
N ALA A 449 -22.77 -5.06 3.16
CA ALA A 449 -23.90 -4.30 2.64
C ALA A 449 -23.89 -4.20 1.11
N GLN A 450 -22.73 -3.90 0.52
CA GLN A 450 -22.54 -3.84 -0.93
C GLN A 450 -22.89 -5.19 -1.60
N GLN A 451 -22.39 -6.30 -1.06
CA GLN A 451 -22.61 -7.64 -1.60
C GLN A 451 -24.06 -8.09 -1.47
N ILE A 452 -24.72 -7.83 -0.34
CA ILE A 452 -26.13 -8.17 -0.12
C ILE A 452 -27.01 -7.45 -1.17
N VAL A 453 -26.82 -6.15 -1.35
CA VAL A 453 -27.58 -5.39 -2.37
C VAL A 453 -27.34 -5.97 -3.77
N ALA A 454 -26.12 -6.37 -4.09
CA ALA A 454 -25.78 -6.97 -5.37
C ALA A 454 -26.46 -8.33 -5.60
N MET A 455 -26.48 -9.20 -4.59
CA MET A 455 -27.10 -10.53 -4.64
C MET A 455 -28.62 -10.43 -4.77
N VAL A 456 -29.25 -9.59 -3.94
CA VAL A 456 -30.71 -9.35 -3.95
C VAL A 456 -31.17 -8.63 -5.23
N SER A 457 -30.26 -7.93 -5.93
CA SER A 457 -30.56 -7.27 -7.21
C SER A 457 -30.73 -8.23 -8.38
N VAL A 458 -30.27 -9.47 -8.26
CA VAL A 458 -30.36 -10.47 -9.32
C VAL A 458 -31.30 -11.63 -8.99
N ASP A 459 -31.41 -12.00 -7.71
CA ASP A 459 -32.31 -13.05 -7.21
C ASP A 459 -33.08 -12.61 -5.96
N GLU A 460 -34.16 -13.32 -5.66
CA GLU A 460 -34.79 -13.27 -4.34
C GLU A 460 -34.01 -14.22 -3.41
N TRP A 461 -33.86 -13.84 -2.15
CA TRP A 461 -33.10 -14.61 -1.16
C TRP A 461 -33.91 -14.81 0.11
N ASP A 462 -33.93 -16.04 0.63
CA ASP A 462 -34.26 -16.23 2.05
C ASP A 462 -33.15 -15.64 2.93
N VAL A 463 -33.53 -15.05 4.05
CA VAL A 463 -32.60 -14.36 4.96
C VAL A 463 -31.57 -15.31 5.57
N ASP A 464 -31.97 -16.52 5.93
CA ASP A 464 -31.10 -17.50 6.57
C ASP A 464 -30.22 -18.22 5.53
N GLU A 465 -30.75 -18.54 4.36
CA GLU A 465 -29.94 -19.08 3.24
C GLU A 465 -28.84 -18.12 2.80
N LEU A 466 -29.16 -16.82 2.69
CA LEU A 466 -28.16 -15.79 2.38
C LEU A 466 -27.10 -15.69 3.47
N PHE A 467 -27.51 -15.79 4.74
CA PHE A 467 -26.58 -15.79 5.88
C PHE A 467 -25.62 -16.98 5.81
N ASP A 468 -26.13 -18.18 5.54
CA ASP A 468 -25.34 -19.40 5.47
C ASP A 468 -24.35 -19.36 4.31
N LEU A 469 -24.73 -18.82 3.14
CA LEU A 469 -23.81 -18.61 2.01
C LEU A 469 -22.72 -17.60 2.37
N LEU A 470 -23.08 -16.46 2.96
CA LEU A 470 -22.10 -15.43 3.33
C LEU A 470 -21.04 -15.98 4.31
N ARG A 471 -21.44 -16.85 5.24
CA ARG A 471 -20.52 -17.49 6.19
C ARG A 471 -19.58 -18.51 5.56
N GLN A 472 -19.86 -18.99 4.35
CA GLN A 472 -18.89 -19.81 3.59
C GLN A 472 -17.66 -19.01 3.18
N SER A 473 -17.71 -17.67 3.17
CA SER A 473 -16.51 -16.85 2.98
C SER A 473 -15.63 -16.92 4.22
N TYR A 474 -14.30 -17.04 4.01
CA TYR A 474 -13.33 -16.91 5.09
C TYR A 474 -13.47 -15.61 5.89
N CYS A 475 -13.77 -14.49 5.24
CA CYS A 475 -13.84 -13.20 5.93
C CYS A 475 -15.10 -13.03 6.79
N TYR A 476 -16.10 -13.90 6.65
CA TYR A 476 -17.39 -13.82 7.34
C TYR A 476 -17.80 -15.12 8.05
N HIS A 477 -16.89 -16.09 8.18
CA HIS A 477 -17.18 -17.37 8.85
C HIS A 477 -17.68 -17.18 10.30
N SER A 478 -17.21 -16.11 10.96
CA SER A 478 -17.56 -15.69 12.32
C SER A 478 -18.70 -14.68 12.40
N LEU A 479 -19.28 -14.28 11.28
CA LEU A 479 -20.31 -13.24 11.22
C LEU A 479 -21.47 -13.59 12.15
N SER A 480 -21.74 -12.73 13.12
CA SER A 480 -22.85 -12.93 14.04
C SER A 480 -24.18 -12.60 13.36
N ARG A 481 -25.23 -13.36 13.71
CA ARG A 481 -26.59 -13.10 13.20
C ARG A 481 -27.07 -11.70 13.57
N LYS A 482 -26.69 -11.18 14.75
CA LYS A 482 -27.02 -9.80 15.18
C LYS A 482 -26.49 -8.75 14.20
N LEU A 483 -25.21 -8.82 13.83
CA LEU A 483 -24.59 -7.87 12.91
C LEU A 483 -25.20 -7.98 11.50
N TYR A 484 -25.41 -9.21 11.01
CA TYR A 484 -26.06 -9.47 9.74
C TYR A 484 -27.46 -8.85 9.67
N LEU A 485 -28.32 -9.13 10.67
CA LEU A 485 -29.66 -8.55 10.73
C LEU A 485 -29.62 -7.03 10.88
N GLY A 486 -28.64 -6.47 11.59
CA GLY A 486 -28.41 -5.02 11.68
C GLY A 486 -28.15 -4.39 10.30
N VAL A 487 -27.32 -5.02 9.47
CA VAL A 487 -27.06 -4.58 8.08
C VAL A 487 -28.32 -4.70 7.23
N LEU A 488 -29.09 -5.79 7.34
CA LEU A 488 -30.36 -5.93 6.62
C LEU A 488 -31.37 -4.86 7.02
N GLN A 489 -31.51 -4.56 8.31
CA GLN A 489 -32.41 -3.52 8.80
C GLN A 489 -32.01 -2.14 8.28
N MET A 490 -30.71 -1.85 8.26
CA MET A 490 -30.18 -0.61 7.67
C MET A 490 -30.54 -0.52 6.19
N LEU A 491 -30.29 -1.57 5.42
CA LEU A 491 -30.61 -1.63 3.99
C LEU A 491 -32.12 -1.63 3.71
N ALA A 492 -32.94 -2.09 4.64
CA ALA A 492 -34.40 -2.07 4.56
C ALA A 492 -35.02 -0.73 5.01
N GLY A 493 -34.21 0.25 5.42
CA GLY A 493 -34.67 1.60 5.77
C GLY A 493 -35.07 1.80 7.23
N ARG A 494 -34.59 0.99 8.19
CA ARG A 494 -34.87 1.19 9.64
C ARG A 494 -34.51 2.60 10.12
N PHE A 495 -33.44 3.18 9.58
CA PHE A 495 -32.92 4.50 9.97
C PHE A 495 -33.40 5.63 9.04
N THR A 496 -34.41 5.39 8.19
CA THR A 496 -34.93 6.44 7.30
C THR A 496 -35.54 7.57 8.15
N HIS A 497 -35.02 8.78 7.99
CA HIS A 497 -35.50 9.99 8.65
C HIS A 497 -35.94 11.00 7.58
N GLU A 498 -37.01 11.77 7.83
CA GLU A 498 -37.57 12.73 6.86
C GLU A 498 -36.55 13.75 6.34
N ALA A 499 -35.55 14.09 7.17
CA ALA A 499 -34.49 15.04 6.84
C ALA A 499 -33.41 14.48 5.89
N PHE A 500 -33.30 13.16 5.72
CA PHE A 500 -32.21 12.53 4.96
C PHE A 500 -32.69 11.46 3.98
N ARG A 501 -32.91 11.87 2.72
CA ARG A 501 -33.33 10.99 1.62
C ARG A 501 -32.30 9.93 1.22
N GLU A 502 -31.08 10.01 1.74
CA GLU A 502 -29.95 9.16 1.35
C GLU A 502 -30.01 7.78 2.02
N LEU A 503 -30.62 7.69 3.21
CA LEU A 503 -30.95 6.45 3.94
C LEU A 503 -32.21 5.73 3.41
N ARG A 504 -32.53 5.93 2.13
CA ARG A 504 -33.61 5.18 1.47
C ARG A 504 -33.28 3.70 1.45
N ALA A 505 -34.30 2.89 1.72
CA ALA A 505 -34.21 1.45 1.59
C ALA A 505 -33.69 1.04 0.20
N ARG A 506 -32.82 0.02 0.18
CA ARG A 506 -32.25 -0.63 -1.01
C ARG A 506 -32.85 -2.02 -1.22
N ILE A 507 -33.33 -2.63 -0.14
CA ILE A 507 -33.99 -3.93 -0.19
C ILE A 507 -35.35 -3.82 0.48
N SER A 508 -36.29 -4.63 0.03
CA SER A 508 -37.51 -4.94 0.75
C SER A 508 -37.28 -6.22 1.52
N TRP A 509 -37.68 -6.25 2.79
CA TRP A 509 -37.63 -7.44 3.61
C TRP A 509 -39.06 -7.84 4.02
N ASP A 510 -39.56 -8.89 3.39
CA ASP A 510 -40.80 -9.55 3.79
C ASP A 510 -40.51 -10.42 5.02
N LYS A 511 -40.90 -9.93 6.20
CA LYS A 511 -40.70 -10.65 7.46
C LYS A 511 -41.62 -11.86 7.64
N ILE A 512 -42.71 -11.95 6.88
CA ILE A 512 -43.65 -13.07 6.96
C ILE A 512 -43.05 -14.27 6.22
N ASN A 513 -42.56 -14.04 4.99
CA ASN A 513 -41.96 -15.06 4.15
C ASN A 513 -40.43 -15.16 4.30
N ASN A 514 -39.84 -14.40 5.23
CA ASN A 514 -38.39 -14.31 5.47
C ASN A 514 -37.55 -14.03 4.19
N THR A 515 -38.12 -13.29 3.23
CA THR A 515 -37.56 -13.12 1.89
C THR A 515 -37.09 -11.69 1.65
N LEU A 516 -35.94 -11.54 0.99
CA LEU A 516 -35.34 -10.28 0.56
C LEU A 516 -35.55 -10.07 -0.94
N ARG A 517 -35.99 -8.86 -1.31
CA ARG A 517 -36.20 -8.43 -2.70
C ARG A 517 -35.55 -7.09 -2.98
N ALA A 518 -35.09 -6.88 -4.21
CA ALA A 518 -34.53 -5.60 -4.58
C ALA A 518 -35.62 -4.53 -4.74
N LEU A 519 -35.34 -3.32 -4.25
CA LEU A 519 -36.12 -2.14 -4.57
C LEU A 519 -35.68 -1.53 -5.91
N PRO A 520 -36.53 -0.71 -6.56
CA PRO A 520 -36.17 -0.02 -7.80
C PRO A 520 -34.87 0.79 -7.66
N GLY A 521 -33.94 0.58 -8.59
CA GLY A 521 -32.64 1.29 -8.63
C GLY A 521 -31.48 0.59 -7.90
N SER A 522 -31.74 -0.44 -7.09
CA SER A 522 -30.69 -1.15 -6.32
C SER A 522 -29.66 -1.86 -7.21
N SER A 523 -30.11 -2.46 -8.32
CA SER A 523 -29.21 -3.08 -9.31
C SER A 523 -28.27 -2.05 -9.93
N GLN A 524 -28.80 -0.90 -10.36
CA GLN A 524 -28.00 0.19 -10.92
C GLN A 524 -26.99 0.72 -9.90
N LEU A 525 -27.39 0.83 -8.64
CA LEU A 525 -26.53 1.28 -7.55
C LEU A 525 -25.37 0.29 -7.30
N ALA A 526 -25.67 -1.01 -7.23
CA ALA A 526 -24.66 -2.05 -7.05
C ALA A 526 -23.64 -2.09 -8.20
N ILE A 527 -24.09 -1.93 -9.45
CA ILE A 527 -23.25 -1.94 -10.65
C ILE A 527 -22.41 -0.66 -10.80
N THR A 528 -22.94 0.50 -10.40
CA THR A 528 -22.21 1.78 -10.48
C THR A 528 -21.29 2.04 -9.31
N SER A 529 -21.37 1.20 -8.27
CA SER A 529 -20.42 1.19 -7.16
C SER A 529 -19.02 0.82 -7.67
N GLY A 530 -17.99 1.53 -7.21
CA GLY A 530 -16.61 1.36 -7.66
C GLY A 530 -15.88 0.15 -7.06
N GLY A 531 -16.61 -0.83 -6.52
CA GLY A 531 -16.05 -1.87 -5.67
C GLY A 531 -15.58 -1.29 -4.33
N THR A 532 -14.39 -1.66 -3.90
CA THR A 532 -13.83 -1.25 -2.58
C THR A 532 -12.77 -0.17 -2.67
N ILE A 533 -12.40 0.26 -3.89
CA ILE A 533 -11.41 1.32 -4.13
C ILE A 533 -12.03 2.68 -3.74
N SER A 534 -11.43 3.37 -2.78
CA SER A 534 -11.88 4.67 -2.29
C SER A 534 -11.46 5.82 -3.20
N ASP A 535 -12.36 6.79 -3.41
CA ASP A 535 -11.98 8.10 -3.97
C ASP A 535 -11.23 8.91 -2.87
N ARG A 536 -9.91 9.04 -3.02
CA ARG A 536 -9.07 9.99 -2.25
C ARG A 536 -8.78 11.23 -3.11
N GLY A 537 -8.61 12.40 -2.49
CA GLY A 537 -8.23 13.60 -3.22
C GLY A 537 -7.53 14.64 -2.37
N TYR A 538 -6.66 15.40 -3.03
CA TYR A 538 -5.88 16.52 -2.51
C TYR A 538 -6.72 17.81 -2.65
N PHE A 539 -6.50 18.78 -1.76
CA PHE A 539 -7.00 20.15 -1.96
C PHE A 539 -5.97 20.96 -2.72
N GLY A 540 -6.36 21.64 -3.78
CA GLY A 540 -5.53 22.72 -4.30
C GLY A 540 -5.56 23.92 -3.36
N VAL A 541 -4.42 24.52 -3.09
CA VAL A 541 -4.31 25.77 -2.32
C VAL A 541 -4.12 26.92 -3.32
N TYR A 542 -4.88 28.00 -3.17
CA TYR A 542 -4.95 29.12 -4.11
C TYR A 542 -4.88 30.46 -3.39
N LEU A 543 -4.40 31.49 -4.08
CA LEU A 543 -4.46 32.88 -3.60
C LEU A 543 -5.91 33.41 -3.60
N GLU A 544 -6.11 34.58 -2.97
CA GLU A 544 -7.42 35.28 -2.92
C GLU A 544 -8.04 35.54 -4.30
N ASP A 545 -7.23 35.60 -5.36
CA ASP A 545 -7.70 35.70 -6.75
C ASP A 545 -8.50 34.47 -7.23
N GLY A 546 -8.44 33.36 -6.48
CA GLY A 546 -9.11 32.10 -6.75
C GLY A 546 -8.65 31.40 -8.04
N LYS A 547 -7.55 31.86 -8.67
CA LYS A 547 -7.03 31.36 -9.94
C LYS A 547 -5.60 30.84 -9.80
N THR A 548 -4.77 31.53 -9.02
CA THR A 548 -3.35 31.19 -8.84
C THR A 548 -3.22 30.09 -7.81
N LYS A 549 -2.82 28.90 -8.26
CA LYS A 549 -2.60 27.73 -7.40
C LYS A 549 -1.18 27.80 -6.82
N VAL A 550 -1.07 27.83 -5.50
CA VAL A 550 0.20 27.87 -4.77
C VAL A 550 0.67 26.49 -4.31
N GLY A 551 -0.21 25.49 -4.29
CA GLY A 551 0.18 24.12 -4.00
C GLY A 551 -1.01 23.19 -3.81
N GLU A 552 -0.78 22.07 -3.12
CA GLU A 552 -1.82 21.15 -2.70
C GLU A 552 -1.62 20.73 -1.25
N THR A 553 -2.69 20.37 -0.54
CA THR A 553 -2.64 19.87 0.85
C THR A 553 -3.57 18.66 1.07
N ASP A 554 -3.30 17.88 2.12
CA ASP A 554 -4.03 16.65 2.46
C ASP A 554 -5.45 16.95 2.90
N GLU A 555 -6.37 16.03 2.64
CA GLU A 555 -7.74 16.10 3.14
C GLU A 555 -7.81 16.24 4.65
N GLU A 556 -7.03 15.45 5.39
CA GLU A 556 -7.08 15.43 6.85
C GLU A 556 -6.51 16.71 7.44
N PHE A 557 -5.47 17.28 6.83
CA PHE A 557 -4.92 18.56 7.27
C PHE A 557 -5.93 19.70 7.14
N VAL A 558 -6.60 19.80 6.00
CA VAL A 558 -7.63 20.85 5.79
C VAL A 558 -8.77 20.69 6.78
N TYR A 559 -9.11 19.45 7.15
CA TYR A 559 -10.15 19.20 8.14
C TYR A 559 -9.73 19.62 9.56
N GLU A 560 -8.47 19.42 9.93
CA GLU A 560 -7.95 19.88 11.23
C GLU A 560 -7.70 21.38 11.31
N SER A 561 -7.79 22.09 10.18
CA SER A 561 -7.50 23.52 10.08
C SER A 561 -8.78 24.36 10.13
N ARG A 562 -8.69 25.56 10.70
CA ARG A 562 -9.77 26.55 10.78
C ARG A 562 -9.48 27.76 9.90
N ILE A 563 -10.52 28.50 9.54
CA ILE A 563 -10.35 29.82 8.90
C ILE A 563 -9.62 30.72 9.90
N GLY A 564 -8.55 31.38 9.43
CA GLY A 564 -7.63 32.16 10.25
C GLY A 564 -6.35 31.42 10.64
N ASP A 565 -6.33 30.08 10.58
CA ASP A 565 -5.12 29.30 10.86
C ASP A 565 -4.03 29.63 9.85
N THR A 566 -2.83 29.85 10.36
CA THR A 566 -1.61 30.01 9.58
C THR A 566 -0.96 28.64 9.38
N PHE A 567 -0.55 28.35 8.16
CA PHE A 567 0.15 27.13 7.85
C PHE A 567 1.22 27.33 6.79
N ILE A 568 2.21 26.44 6.77
CA ILE A 568 3.34 26.53 5.84
C ILE A 568 3.01 25.76 4.56
N LEU A 569 3.17 26.39 3.39
CA LEU A 569 3.06 25.73 2.08
C LEU A 569 4.19 26.21 1.17
N GLY A 570 5.08 25.30 0.77
CA GLY A 570 6.38 25.67 0.22
C GLY A 570 7.23 26.38 1.29
N THR A 571 7.90 27.47 0.91
CA THR A 571 8.70 28.31 1.81
C THR A 571 7.90 29.43 2.49
N ASN A 572 6.62 29.57 2.18
CA ASN A 572 5.80 30.69 2.61
C ASN A 572 4.80 30.28 3.69
N VAL A 573 4.58 31.18 4.65
CA VAL A 573 3.49 31.09 5.62
C VAL A 573 2.23 31.68 5.00
N TRP A 574 1.16 30.90 5.05
CA TRP A 574 -0.13 31.22 4.47
C TRP A 574 -1.20 31.22 5.54
N ARG A 575 -2.01 32.26 5.60
CA ARG A 575 -3.22 32.28 6.42
C ARG A 575 -4.39 31.73 5.62
N MET A 576 -5.12 30.77 6.17
CA MET A 576 -6.39 30.32 5.61
C MET A 576 -7.43 31.44 5.68
N MET A 577 -7.79 31.99 4.52
CA MET A 577 -8.83 33.00 4.42
C MET A 577 -10.19 32.36 4.20
N LYS A 578 -10.23 31.28 3.42
CA LYS A 578 -11.46 30.55 3.13
C LYS A 578 -11.16 29.10 2.80
N ILE A 579 -11.97 28.19 3.31
CA ILE A 579 -11.95 26.78 2.90
C ILE A 579 -13.16 26.59 1.98
N ASP A 580 -12.89 26.51 0.67
CA ASP A 580 -13.91 26.18 -0.33
C ASP A 580 -14.05 24.65 -0.46
N ALA A 581 -15.03 24.23 -1.24
CA ALA A 581 -15.32 22.85 -1.58
C ALA A 581 -14.07 21.99 -1.92
N ASN A 582 -13.32 22.35 -2.96
CA ASN A 582 -12.18 21.55 -3.46
C ASN A 582 -10.84 22.29 -3.38
N ARG A 583 -10.82 23.44 -2.69
CA ARG A 583 -9.64 24.29 -2.60
C ARG A 583 -9.60 25.09 -1.30
N VAL A 584 -8.41 25.47 -0.89
CA VAL A 584 -8.18 26.41 0.21
C VAL A 584 -7.75 27.73 -0.40
N ILE A 585 -8.40 28.83 -0.02
CA ILE A 585 -8.00 30.19 -0.37
C ILE A 585 -7.14 30.74 0.77
N VAL A 586 -5.95 31.23 0.42
CA VAL A 586 -4.97 31.73 1.37
C VAL A 586 -4.47 33.12 1.03
N ALA A 587 -4.01 33.83 2.06
CA ALA A 587 -3.24 35.07 1.95
C ALA A 587 -1.86 34.88 2.57
N PRO A 588 -0.80 35.55 2.07
CA PRO A 588 0.52 35.54 2.70
C PRO A 588 0.44 36.04 4.15
N ALA A 589 1.11 35.35 5.07
CA ALA A 589 1.21 35.73 6.48
C ALA A 589 2.64 35.56 7.03
N PRO A 590 3.63 36.25 6.44
CA PRO A 590 5.03 36.12 6.84
C PRO A 590 5.24 36.52 8.32
N GLY A 591 6.15 35.83 9.01
CA GLY A 591 6.53 36.12 10.40
C GLY A 591 5.53 35.66 11.47
N GLN A 592 4.43 34.99 11.09
CA GLN A 592 3.51 34.41 12.08
C GLN A 592 3.86 32.95 12.39
N PRO A 593 3.70 32.51 13.66
CA PRO A 593 3.81 31.09 13.99
C PRO A 593 2.75 30.33 13.20
N ALA A 594 3.19 29.31 12.47
CA ALA A 594 2.37 28.59 11.50
C ALA A 594 2.37 27.10 11.79
N ARG A 595 1.23 26.46 11.57
CA ARG A 595 1.06 25.02 11.69
C ARG A 595 1.61 24.32 10.44
N MET A 596 2.27 23.20 10.60
CA MET A 596 2.74 22.42 9.44
C MET A 596 1.61 21.53 8.90
N PRO A 597 1.36 21.53 7.58
CA PRO A 597 0.49 20.55 6.97
C PRO A 597 1.03 19.15 7.08
N PHE A 598 0.21 18.23 7.55
CA PHE A 598 0.57 16.82 7.62
C PHE A 598 -0.08 16.03 6.49
N TRP A 599 0.71 15.14 5.89
CA TRP A 599 0.26 14.18 4.90
C TRP A 599 0.11 12.83 5.58
N ARG A 600 -1.02 12.60 6.27
CA ARG A 600 -1.27 11.33 6.97
C ARG A 600 -1.59 10.18 6.00
N GLY A 601 -2.01 10.47 4.77
CA GLY A 601 -2.52 9.49 3.82
C GLY A 601 -1.53 8.78 2.88
N GLU A 602 -0.25 9.21 2.81
CA GLU A 602 0.73 8.66 1.84
C GLU A 602 1.86 7.83 2.45
N GLY A 603 2.15 7.97 3.75
CA GLY A 603 3.26 7.26 4.39
C GLY A 603 3.00 5.77 4.53
N ILE A 604 3.83 4.94 3.91
CA ILE A 604 3.89 3.51 4.27
C ILE A 604 4.48 3.43 5.67
N GLY A 605 3.66 3.11 6.67
CA GLY A 605 4.15 2.85 8.04
C GLY A 605 4.87 1.52 8.15
N ARG A 606 5.78 1.43 9.12
CA ARG A 606 6.49 0.20 9.50
C ARG A 606 5.51 -0.85 10.02
N SER A 607 5.73 -2.13 9.67
CA SER A 607 4.98 -3.25 10.28
C SER A 607 5.38 -3.42 11.76
N PHE A 608 4.49 -3.97 12.58
CA PHE A 608 4.78 -4.15 14.02
C PHE A 608 5.97 -5.09 14.26
N GLU A 609 6.12 -6.15 13.47
CA GLU A 609 7.25 -7.07 13.60
C GLU A 609 8.58 -6.40 13.22
N LEU A 610 8.59 -5.58 12.15
CA LEU A 610 9.77 -4.79 11.81
C LEU A 610 10.07 -3.75 12.90
N ALA A 611 9.06 -3.13 13.50
CA ALA A 611 9.20 -2.24 14.65
C ALA A 611 9.85 -2.96 15.86
N GLN A 612 9.43 -4.19 16.15
CA GLN A 612 10.06 -5.02 17.18
C GLN A 612 11.52 -5.37 16.83
N GLN A 613 11.82 -5.66 15.57
CA GLN A 613 13.20 -5.91 15.14
C GLN A 613 14.07 -4.65 15.28
N VAL A 614 13.55 -3.46 14.97
CA VAL A 614 14.24 -2.18 15.19
C VAL A 614 14.50 -1.95 16.68
N GLY A 615 13.49 -2.12 17.53
CA GLY A 615 13.67 -1.99 18.98
C GLY A 615 14.70 -3.00 19.52
N ALA A 616 14.62 -4.26 19.10
CA ALA A 616 15.57 -5.30 19.52
C ALA A 616 17.00 -5.02 19.04
N PHE A 617 17.17 -4.51 17.82
CA PHE A 617 18.45 -4.08 17.29
C PHE A 617 19.03 -2.91 18.10
N ARG A 618 18.23 -1.89 18.40
CA ARG A 618 18.66 -0.76 19.24
C ARG A 618 19.09 -1.21 20.64
N ARG A 619 18.37 -2.17 21.24
CA ARG A 619 18.75 -2.79 22.52
C ARG A 619 20.07 -3.55 22.43
N GLU A 620 20.31 -4.27 21.34
CA GLU A 620 21.58 -4.97 21.10
C GLU A 620 22.73 -3.98 20.92
N MET A 621 22.52 -2.93 20.13
CA MET A 621 23.49 -1.86 19.95
C MET A 621 23.83 -1.16 21.26
N ASN A 622 22.84 -0.86 22.11
CA ASN A 622 23.07 -0.24 23.41
C ASN A 622 24.07 -1.04 24.28
N ARG A 623 24.06 -2.38 24.17
CA ARG A 623 25.00 -3.27 24.85
C ARG A 623 26.36 -3.38 24.16
N ARG A 624 26.42 -3.23 22.84
CA ARG A 624 27.64 -3.42 22.04
C ARG A 624 28.42 -2.15 21.73
N LEU A 625 27.88 -0.96 21.98
CA LEU A 625 28.55 0.30 21.60
C LEU A 625 29.96 0.47 22.22
N ASP A 626 30.21 -0.16 23.36
CA ASP A 626 31.51 -0.16 24.06
C ASP A 626 32.42 -1.32 23.63
N ASP A 627 31.91 -2.28 22.85
CA ASP A 627 32.68 -3.40 22.31
C ASP A 627 33.54 -2.93 21.11
N PRO A 628 34.88 -3.07 21.17
CA PRO A 628 35.76 -2.74 20.05
C PRO A 628 35.41 -3.47 18.75
N ASP A 629 34.79 -4.66 18.83
CA ASP A 629 34.39 -5.46 17.67
C ASP A 629 32.99 -5.13 17.14
N CYS A 630 32.30 -4.12 17.68
CA CYS A 630 30.95 -3.71 17.25
C CYS A 630 30.84 -3.45 15.74
N LEU A 631 31.82 -2.76 15.13
CA LEU A 631 31.84 -2.52 13.68
C LEU A 631 32.01 -3.81 12.87
N LYS A 632 32.85 -4.75 13.35
CA LYS A 632 33.04 -6.05 12.69
C LYS A 632 31.77 -6.88 12.77
N TRP A 633 31.09 -6.86 13.91
CA TRP A 633 29.80 -7.52 14.09
C TRP A 633 28.73 -6.96 13.16
N LEU A 634 28.62 -5.63 13.04
CA LEU A 634 27.70 -5.00 12.09
C LEU A 634 27.96 -5.48 10.65
N HIS A 635 29.23 -5.60 10.26
CA HIS A 635 29.62 -6.10 8.95
C HIS A 635 29.34 -7.59 8.72
N SER A 636 29.46 -8.43 9.75
CA SER A 636 29.20 -9.86 9.60
C SER A 636 27.72 -10.19 9.57
N GLU A 637 26.91 -9.47 10.36
CA GLU A 637 25.49 -9.75 10.53
C GLU A 637 24.60 -9.06 9.50
N PHE A 638 25.01 -7.90 8.98
CA PHE A 638 24.19 -7.09 8.07
C PHE A 638 24.86 -6.92 6.70
N PRO A 639 24.08 -6.93 5.61
CA PRO A 639 24.61 -6.73 4.25
C PRO A 639 24.88 -5.23 3.99
N ILE A 640 25.79 -4.62 4.75
CA ILE A 640 26.07 -3.17 4.71
C ILE A 640 27.55 -2.89 4.41
N ASP A 641 27.81 -1.72 3.83
CA ASP A 641 29.17 -1.20 3.59
C ASP A 641 29.79 -0.53 4.85
N SER A 642 31.08 -0.19 4.79
CA SER A 642 31.79 0.32 5.98
C SER A 642 31.34 1.71 6.39
N ARG A 643 30.92 2.55 5.42
CA ARG A 643 30.36 3.86 5.73
C ARG A 643 29.03 3.71 6.46
N SER A 644 28.18 2.77 6.01
CA SER A 644 26.92 2.44 6.70
C SER A 644 27.15 1.97 8.14
N ALA A 645 28.06 1.00 8.35
CA ALA A 645 28.32 0.47 9.69
C ALA A 645 28.81 1.56 10.66
N TRP A 646 29.72 2.42 10.21
CA TRP A 646 30.22 3.55 10.99
C TRP A 646 29.12 4.57 11.31
N ASN A 647 28.31 4.98 10.33
CA ASN A 647 27.23 5.94 10.55
C ASN A 647 26.17 5.41 11.53
N ILE A 648 25.82 4.11 11.46
CA ILE A 648 24.90 3.49 12.42
C ILE A 648 25.46 3.54 13.83
N GLN A 649 26.72 3.12 14.01
CA GLN A 649 27.36 3.10 15.31
C GLN A 649 27.46 4.51 15.90
N GLU A 650 27.92 5.48 15.12
CA GLU A 650 28.11 6.86 15.57
C GLU A 650 26.78 7.55 15.90
N TYR A 651 25.75 7.32 15.09
CA TYR A 651 24.42 7.87 15.35
C TYR A 651 23.85 7.37 16.69
N LEU A 652 23.93 6.06 16.93
CA LEU A 652 23.43 5.44 18.15
C LEU A 652 24.29 5.78 19.38
N ARG A 653 25.61 5.96 19.20
CA ARG A 653 26.52 6.41 20.26
C ARG A 653 26.13 7.80 20.75
N LYS A 654 25.99 8.77 19.85
CA LYS A 654 25.57 10.14 20.19
C LYS A 654 24.21 10.18 20.87
N GLN A 655 23.27 9.33 20.45
CA GLN A 655 21.97 9.22 21.09
C GLN A 655 22.12 8.79 22.56
N ARG A 656 22.92 7.75 22.81
CA ARG A 656 23.19 7.24 24.16
C ARG A 656 23.92 8.24 25.03
N GLU A 657 24.86 9.01 24.47
CA GLU A 657 25.59 10.06 25.20
C GLU A 657 24.69 11.18 25.69
N ILE A 658 23.71 11.61 24.88
CA ILE A 658 22.80 12.72 25.22
C ILE A 658 21.64 12.26 26.13
N THR A 659 21.04 11.11 25.83
CA THR A 659 19.83 10.63 26.54
C THR A 659 20.11 9.56 27.59
N GLY A 660 21.38 9.17 27.79
CA GLY A 660 21.82 8.13 28.72
C GLY A 660 21.61 6.69 28.23
N THR A 661 20.59 6.44 27.40
CA THR A 661 20.28 5.13 26.81
C THR A 661 19.77 5.28 25.38
N ILE A 662 19.54 4.18 24.67
CA ILE A 662 18.93 4.18 23.32
C ILE A 662 17.48 3.67 23.45
N PRO A 663 16.47 4.46 23.03
CA PRO A 663 15.08 4.00 22.99
C PRO A 663 14.91 2.70 22.20
N ASN A 664 14.28 1.69 22.80
CA ASN A 664 14.25 0.32 22.28
C ASN A 664 12.94 -0.41 22.61
N ASP A 665 12.85 -1.72 22.32
CA ASP A 665 11.62 -2.51 22.54
C ASP A 665 11.25 -2.71 24.03
N LYS A 666 12.09 -2.25 24.96
CA LYS A 666 11.90 -2.34 26.42
C LYS A 666 12.07 -1.00 27.15
N GLN A 667 12.46 0.06 26.47
CA GLN A 667 12.66 1.37 27.08
C GLN A 667 12.13 2.45 26.14
N VAL A 668 11.12 3.19 26.60
CA VAL A 668 10.61 4.41 25.97
C VAL A 668 11.21 5.60 26.67
N ILE A 669 11.66 6.60 25.91
CA ILE A 669 12.21 7.84 26.47
C ILE A 669 11.27 9.00 26.16
N VAL A 670 10.96 9.81 27.16
CA VAL A 670 10.29 11.10 27.02
C VAL A 670 11.34 12.20 27.20
N GLU A 671 11.79 12.76 26.08
CA GLU A 671 12.78 13.82 26.03
C GLU A 671 12.10 15.20 26.04
N GLY A 672 12.51 16.08 26.93
CA GLY A 672 12.12 17.48 26.98
C GLY A 672 13.27 18.40 26.61
N PHE A 673 13.03 19.37 25.73
CA PHE A 673 14.01 20.42 25.43
C PHE A 673 13.28 21.71 25.03
N ARG A 674 14.02 22.82 24.95
CA ARG A 674 13.52 24.08 24.38
C ARG A 674 14.18 24.28 23.03
N ASP A 675 13.40 24.69 22.02
CA ASP A 675 13.97 25.01 20.71
C ASP A 675 14.71 26.36 20.73
N GLU A 676 15.30 26.76 19.60
CA GLU A 676 16.13 27.96 19.48
C GLU A 676 15.38 29.27 19.82
N ILE A 677 14.04 29.27 19.77
CA ILE A 677 13.19 30.43 20.10
C ILE A 677 12.70 30.33 21.57
N GLY A 678 13.11 29.29 22.29
CA GLY A 678 12.73 29.00 23.67
C GLY A 678 11.43 28.21 23.80
N ASP A 679 10.84 27.79 22.67
CA ASP A 679 9.56 27.09 22.64
C ASP A 679 9.72 25.67 23.18
N PRO A 680 8.92 25.26 24.17
CA PRO A 680 9.03 23.95 24.82
C PRO A 680 8.58 22.81 23.89
N ARG A 681 9.43 21.78 23.77
CA ARG A 681 9.20 20.57 22.96
C ARG A 681 9.31 19.33 23.84
N ILE A 682 8.44 18.36 23.56
CA ILE A 682 8.54 17.00 24.12
C ILE A 682 8.61 16.03 22.96
N VAL A 683 9.55 15.09 22.99
CA VAL A 683 9.64 13.98 22.05
C VAL A 683 9.51 12.66 22.82
N ILE A 684 8.54 11.86 22.42
CA ILE A 684 8.36 10.48 22.91
C ILE A 684 9.05 9.56 21.91
N HIS A 685 10.20 9.01 22.29
CA HIS A 685 10.93 8.04 21.50
C HIS A 685 10.32 6.66 21.65
N SER A 686 9.60 6.22 20.62
CA SER A 686 8.78 5.01 20.63
C SER A 686 8.98 4.24 19.32
N PRO A 687 9.77 3.14 19.31
CA PRO A 687 10.10 2.41 18.09
C PRO A 687 8.96 1.55 17.54
N PHE A 688 7.75 1.62 18.14
CA PHE A 688 6.63 0.70 17.89
C PHE A 688 5.86 0.95 16.59
N GLY A 689 6.30 1.90 15.76
CA GLY A 689 5.73 2.16 14.44
C GLY A 689 4.52 3.10 14.47
N ARG A 690 4.24 3.70 13.31
CA ARG A 690 3.30 4.82 13.18
C ARG A 690 1.87 4.49 13.62
N ARG A 691 1.43 3.24 13.43
CA ARG A 691 0.07 2.80 13.77
C ARG A 691 -0.18 2.76 15.28
N ILE A 692 0.85 2.43 16.05
CA ILE A 692 0.80 2.42 17.52
C ILE A 692 1.07 3.84 18.04
N ASN A 693 2.07 4.52 17.48
CA ASN A 693 2.38 5.91 17.85
C ASN A 693 1.20 6.85 17.60
N GLY A 694 0.38 6.60 16.57
CA GLY A 694 -0.86 7.33 16.36
C GLY A 694 -1.86 7.20 17.51
N LEU A 695 -2.02 6.01 18.09
CA LEU A 695 -2.89 5.77 19.25
C LEU A 695 -2.31 6.38 20.53
N LEU A 696 -1.01 6.17 20.76
CA LEU A 696 -0.30 6.75 21.88
C LEU A 696 -0.31 8.29 21.83
N SER A 697 -0.30 8.88 20.63
CA SER A 697 -0.42 10.33 20.44
C SER A 697 -1.75 10.88 20.95
N THR A 698 -2.85 10.13 20.82
CA THR A 698 -4.16 10.51 21.38
C THR A 698 -4.13 10.51 22.89
N VAL A 699 -3.53 9.47 23.50
CA VAL A 699 -3.35 9.40 24.96
C VAL A 699 -2.48 10.55 25.47
N ALA A 700 -1.33 10.79 24.81
CA ALA A 700 -0.44 11.90 25.13
C ALA A 700 -1.15 13.25 25.03
N SER A 701 -1.89 13.48 23.94
CA SER A 701 -2.68 14.70 23.74
C SER A 701 -3.63 14.95 24.90
N ARG A 702 -4.38 13.92 25.31
CA ARG A 702 -5.42 14.05 26.33
C ARG A 702 -4.82 14.33 27.70
N ARG A 703 -3.79 13.59 28.10
CA ARG A 703 -3.14 13.76 29.40
C ARG A 703 -2.38 15.08 29.49
N ILE A 704 -1.65 15.48 28.46
CA ILE A 704 -0.96 16.77 28.42
C ILE A 704 -1.98 17.92 28.45
N GLN A 705 -3.09 17.81 27.72
CA GLN A 705 -4.17 18.81 27.77
C GLN A 705 -4.79 18.92 29.17
N GLN A 706 -4.94 17.82 29.91
CA GLN A 706 -5.43 17.85 31.29
C GLN A 706 -4.45 18.55 32.24
N ILE A 707 -3.14 18.41 32.01
CA ILE A 707 -2.10 19.06 32.83
C ILE A 707 -1.99 20.55 32.50
N LEU A 708 -1.96 20.91 31.21
CA LEU A 708 -1.66 22.28 30.76
C LEU A 708 -2.90 23.14 30.49
N SER A 709 -4.11 22.56 30.49
CA SER A 709 -5.37 23.20 30.07
C SER A 709 -5.37 23.78 28.64
N THR A 710 -4.30 23.58 27.88
CA THR A 710 -4.14 23.97 26.48
C THR A 710 -4.01 22.71 25.61
N THR A 711 -4.44 22.81 24.35
CA THR A 711 -4.35 21.65 23.44
C THR A 711 -2.97 21.62 22.80
N PRO A 712 -2.14 20.59 23.04
CA PRO A 712 -0.83 20.51 22.43
C PRO A 712 -0.95 20.24 20.93
N GLN A 713 0.03 20.70 20.15
CA GLN A 713 0.15 20.30 18.75
C GLN A 713 1.00 19.03 18.70
N ILE A 714 0.48 17.98 18.06
CA ILE A 714 1.12 16.67 18.03
C ILE A 714 1.36 16.19 16.61
N LEU A 715 2.55 15.65 16.40
CA LEU A 715 2.97 14.95 15.19
C LEU A 715 3.57 13.60 15.58
N TYR A 716 3.46 12.60 14.71
CA TYR A 716 4.00 11.28 14.98
C TYR A 716 4.45 10.60 13.69
N ASN A 717 5.48 9.76 13.80
CA ASN A 717 6.02 8.93 12.73
C ASN A 717 6.26 7.50 13.26
N ASP A 718 7.08 6.70 12.57
CA ASP A 718 7.36 5.32 12.98
C ASP A 718 8.23 5.22 14.25
N ASP A 719 8.96 6.27 14.60
CA ASP A 719 10.00 6.24 15.64
C ASP A 719 9.65 7.07 16.88
N GLY A 720 8.58 7.87 16.82
CA GLY A 720 8.12 8.60 17.99
C GLY A 720 6.92 9.51 17.78
N ILE A 721 6.73 10.37 18.79
CA ILE A 721 5.70 11.42 18.84
C ILE A 721 6.37 12.73 19.25
N LEU A 722 6.19 13.80 18.46
CA LEU A 722 6.61 15.15 18.78
C LEU A 722 5.41 15.94 19.27
N VAL A 723 5.57 16.57 20.43
CA VAL A 723 4.60 17.43 21.07
C VAL A 723 5.18 18.83 21.16
N ARG A 724 4.43 19.81 20.66
CA ARG A 724 4.69 21.23 20.88
C ARG A 724 3.70 21.75 21.92
N CYS A 725 4.25 22.30 23.00
CA CYS A 725 3.50 23.03 24.01
C CYS A 725 3.70 24.54 23.76
N SER A 726 2.67 25.34 23.99
CA SER A 726 2.76 26.80 23.90
C SER A 726 2.70 27.39 25.30
N ASP A 727 3.55 28.38 25.57
CA ASP A 727 3.52 29.21 26.79
C ASP A 727 3.58 28.41 28.10
N VAL A 728 4.52 27.46 28.22
CA VAL A 728 4.74 26.68 29.46
C VAL A 728 6.14 26.84 30.05
N ASP A 729 6.20 27.07 31.36
CA ASP A 729 7.45 27.21 32.12
C ASP A 729 8.07 25.83 32.44
N THR A 730 7.24 24.83 32.73
CA THR A 730 7.67 23.47 33.08
C THR A 730 7.07 22.45 32.12
N LEU A 731 7.93 21.59 31.57
CA LEU A 731 7.51 20.53 30.65
C LEU A 731 6.84 19.39 31.44
N PRO A 732 5.61 18.97 31.07
CA PRO A 732 4.92 17.88 31.76
C PRO A 732 5.46 16.51 31.35
N LEU A 733 6.73 16.18 31.64
CA LEU A 733 7.38 14.96 31.14
C LEU A 733 6.82 13.65 31.74
N GLY A 734 6.29 13.70 32.98
CA GLY A 734 5.66 12.55 33.66
C GLY A 734 4.22 12.25 33.23
N PHE A 735 3.74 12.77 32.10
CA PHE A 735 2.34 12.60 31.69
C PHE A 735 1.95 11.13 31.39
N LEU A 736 2.92 10.22 31.19
CA LEU A 736 2.66 8.79 31.03
C LEU A 736 2.70 8.00 32.35
N ASP A 737 3.03 8.64 33.47
CA ASP A 737 3.14 7.98 34.76
C ASP A 737 1.78 7.41 35.20
N GLY A 738 1.80 6.18 35.72
CA GLY A 738 0.60 5.48 36.17
C GLY A 738 -0.44 5.22 35.07
N LEU A 739 -0.06 5.26 33.77
CA LEU A 739 -0.96 4.91 32.68
C LEU A 739 -1.39 3.44 32.77
N THR A 740 -2.70 3.23 32.91
CA THR A 740 -3.29 1.89 32.88
C THR A 740 -3.82 1.57 31.49
N VAL A 741 -3.89 0.29 31.14
CA VAL A 741 -4.50 -0.18 29.88
C VAL A 741 -5.93 0.32 29.77
N LYS A 742 -6.71 0.22 30.85
CA LYS A 742 -8.12 0.62 30.85
C LYS A 742 -8.28 2.11 30.53
N GLU A 743 -7.50 2.98 31.15
CA GLU A 743 -7.55 4.42 30.90
C GLU A 743 -7.14 4.74 29.46
N ALA A 744 -6.07 4.12 28.95
CA ALA A 744 -5.62 4.31 27.58
C ALA A 744 -6.70 3.90 26.56
N GLU A 745 -7.37 2.76 26.78
CA GLU A 745 -8.49 2.31 25.94
C GLU A 745 -9.66 3.30 25.96
N GLU A 746 -10.06 3.78 27.13
CA GLU A 746 -11.15 4.74 27.28
C GLU A 746 -10.85 6.07 26.56
N ILE A 747 -9.64 6.61 26.70
CA ILE A 747 -9.22 7.83 26.00
C ILE A 747 -9.30 7.63 24.49
N VAL A 748 -8.68 6.57 23.97
CA VAL A 748 -8.65 6.29 22.53
C VAL A 748 -10.07 6.15 21.99
N LEU A 749 -10.93 5.36 22.63
CA LEU A 749 -12.28 5.09 22.10
C LEU A 749 -13.15 6.34 22.08
N ASN A 750 -13.06 7.19 23.11
CA ASN A 750 -13.84 8.43 23.20
C ASN A 750 -13.39 9.48 22.18
N ASP A 751 -12.07 9.68 22.03
CA ASP A 751 -11.52 10.71 21.17
C ASP A 751 -11.53 10.29 19.69
N LEU A 752 -11.49 8.98 19.40
CA LEU A 752 -11.49 8.47 18.04
C LEU A 752 -12.77 8.84 17.28
N VAL A 753 -13.96 8.75 17.90
CA VAL A 753 -15.26 9.05 17.25
C VAL A 753 -15.28 10.47 16.67
N THR A 754 -14.64 11.40 17.35
CA THR A 754 -14.62 12.83 16.99
C THR A 754 -13.44 13.20 16.11
N SER A 755 -12.52 12.26 15.88
CA SER A 755 -11.32 12.48 15.09
C SER A 755 -11.61 12.68 13.58
N PRO A 756 -10.78 13.48 12.89
CA PRO A 756 -10.79 13.60 11.43
C PRO A 756 -10.61 12.26 10.72
N LEU A 757 -9.74 11.41 11.26
CA LEU A 757 -9.47 10.06 10.74
C LEU A 757 -10.75 9.24 10.68
N PHE A 758 -11.54 9.25 11.75
CA PHE A 758 -12.82 8.56 11.80
C PHE A 758 -13.82 9.14 10.79
N GLY A 759 -13.93 10.47 10.66
CA GLY A 759 -14.80 11.10 9.67
C GLY A 759 -14.42 10.73 8.22
N GLY A 760 -13.12 10.74 7.91
CA GLY A 760 -12.58 10.33 6.61
C GLY A 760 -12.86 8.85 6.30
N GLN A 761 -12.69 7.97 7.29
CA GLN A 761 -12.96 6.55 7.13
C GLN A 761 -14.47 6.24 7.04
N PHE A 762 -15.30 6.92 7.84
CA PHE A 762 -16.75 6.80 7.78
C PHE A 762 -17.29 7.15 6.40
N ARG A 763 -16.78 8.21 5.77
CA ARG A 763 -17.12 8.57 4.39
C ARG A 763 -16.84 7.43 3.42
N GLN A 764 -15.67 6.80 3.51
CA GLN A 764 -15.31 5.68 2.65
C GLN A 764 -16.25 4.48 2.85
N ASN A 765 -16.56 4.16 4.11
CA ASN A 765 -17.44 3.03 4.45
C ASN A 765 -18.89 3.29 4.05
N ALA A 766 -19.42 4.49 4.29
CA ALA A 766 -20.77 4.87 3.85
C ALA A 766 -20.90 4.86 2.31
N ALA A 767 -19.86 5.26 1.59
CA ALA A 767 -19.84 5.19 0.13
C ALA A 767 -19.83 3.74 -0.35
N ARG A 768 -18.97 2.90 0.24
CA ARG A 768 -18.86 1.47 -0.08
C ARG A 768 -20.16 0.71 0.22
N ALA A 769 -20.81 1.03 1.34
CA ALA A 769 -22.10 0.50 1.76
C ALA A 769 -23.31 1.02 0.95
N LEU A 770 -23.09 1.80 -0.11
CA LEU A 770 -24.14 2.31 -1.00
C LEU A 770 -25.12 3.29 -0.32
N LEU A 771 -24.70 3.92 0.78
CA LEU A 771 -25.48 4.94 1.48
C LEU A 771 -25.33 6.32 0.83
N MET A 772 -24.23 6.53 0.10
CA MET A 772 -23.95 7.78 -0.61
C MET A 772 -23.92 7.56 -2.14
N PRO A 773 -25.08 7.50 -2.80
CA PRO A 773 -25.15 7.25 -4.24
C PRO A 773 -24.49 8.37 -5.05
N LYS A 774 -23.84 8.00 -6.16
CA LYS A 774 -23.27 8.96 -7.12
C LYS A 774 -24.38 9.75 -7.81
N ILE A 775 -24.09 11.01 -8.14
CA ILE A 775 -25.05 11.92 -8.79
C ILE A 775 -25.39 11.46 -10.21
N ALA A 776 -24.41 10.95 -10.94
CA ALA A 776 -24.61 10.41 -12.28
C ALA A 776 -23.67 9.20 -12.51
N PRO A 777 -24.13 8.17 -13.25
CA PRO A 777 -23.27 7.07 -13.69
C PRO A 777 -22.06 7.60 -14.45
N GLY A 778 -20.86 7.12 -14.11
CA GLY A 778 -19.62 7.48 -14.81
C GLY A 778 -19.02 8.85 -14.46
N LYS A 779 -19.72 9.73 -13.74
CA LYS A 779 -19.14 10.97 -13.21
C LYS A 779 -18.73 10.79 -11.75
N ARG A 780 -17.51 11.19 -11.41
CA ARG A 780 -17.08 11.27 -10.01
C ARG A 780 -17.91 12.33 -9.30
N THR A 781 -18.52 11.97 -8.18
CA THR A 781 -19.09 12.99 -7.27
C THR A 781 -17.92 13.80 -6.73
N PRO A 782 -17.94 15.14 -6.84
CA PRO A 782 -16.91 15.98 -6.24
C PRO A 782 -16.69 15.62 -4.77
N LEU A 783 -15.43 15.48 -4.37
CA LEU A 783 -15.05 14.94 -3.06
C LEU A 783 -15.67 15.72 -1.89
N TRP A 784 -15.73 17.04 -2.02
CA TRP A 784 -16.33 17.94 -1.04
C TRP A 784 -17.81 17.66 -0.76
N LEU A 785 -18.57 17.32 -1.80
CA LEU A 785 -19.98 17.03 -1.68
C LEU A 785 -20.18 15.63 -1.07
N GLN A 786 -19.27 14.69 -1.36
CA GLN A 786 -19.25 13.43 -0.62
C GLN A 786 -18.99 13.65 0.86
N ARG A 787 -18.16 14.63 1.24
CA ARG A 787 -17.86 14.95 2.64
C ARG A 787 -19.00 15.63 3.37
N LEU A 788 -19.63 16.64 2.77
CA LEU A 788 -20.78 17.31 3.37
C LEU A 788 -21.86 16.27 3.71
N ARG A 789 -22.19 15.42 2.73
CA ARG A 789 -23.14 14.32 2.91
C ARG A 789 -22.70 13.31 3.97
N ALA A 790 -21.43 12.92 3.97
CA ALA A 790 -20.91 11.99 4.98
C ALA A 790 -20.92 12.58 6.39
N GLY A 791 -20.61 13.87 6.54
CA GLY A 791 -20.64 14.57 7.82
C GLY A 791 -22.06 14.67 8.37
N ASP A 792 -23.01 15.10 7.54
CA ASP A 792 -24.43 15.15 7.90
C ASP A 792 -24.97 13.76 8.27
N LEU A 793 -24.61 12.74 7.47
CA LEU A 793 -24.98 11.35 7.74
C LEU A 793 -24.39 10.87 9.07
N LEU A 794 -23.13 11.21 9.38
CA LEU A 794 -22.47 10.83 10.62
C LEU A 794 -23.14 11.46 11.84
N GLN A 795 -23.54 12.73 11.76
CA GLN A 795 -24.27 13.41 12.85
C GLN A 795 -25.59 12.71 13.19
N ILE A 796 -26.29 12.18 12.19
CA ILE A 796 -27.51 11.40 12.39
C ILE A 796 -27.17 10.00 12.92
N ALA A 797 -26.19 9.34 12.31
CA ALA A 797 -25.79 7.99 12.69
C ALA A 797 -25.32 7.91 14.15
N ARG A 798 -24.69 8.97 14.68
CA ARG A 798 -24.31 9.09 16.10
C ARG A 798 -25.48 9.04 17.09
N LYS A 799 -26.72 9.23 16.65
CA LYS A 799 -27.91 9.06 17.49
C LYS A 799 -28.30 7.59 17.67
N PHE A 800 -27.67 6.68 16.93
CA PHE A 800 -27.96 5.26 16.92
C PHE A 800 -26.69 4.47 17.24
N ASP A 801 -26.60 3.96 18.46
CA ASP A 801 -25.44 3.18 18.93
C ASP A 801 -25.22 1.89 18.13
N ASP A 802 -26.27 1.39 17.46
CA ASP A 802 -26.27 0.17 16.66
C ASP A 802 -26.17 0.42 15.15
N PHE A 803 -25.83 1.64 14.70
CA PHE A 803 -25.69 1.92 13.27
C PHE A 803 -24.51 1.13 12.65
N PRO A 804 -24.75 0.20 11.71
CA PRO A 804 -23.72 -0.74 11.26
C PRO A 804 -22.47 -0.08 10.69
N ILE A 805 -22.59 1.06 10.00
CA ILE A 805 -21.43 1.73 9.39
C ILE A 805 -20.57 2.49 10.42
N VAL A 806 -21.15 2.92 11.55
CA VAL A 806 -20.36 3.48 12.66
C VAL A 806 -19.53 2.36 13.31
N ILE A 807 -20.15 1.21 13.58
CA ILE A 807 -19.48 0.02 14.13
C ILE A 807 -18.34 -0.43 13.20
N GLU A 808 -18.63 -0.50 11.91
CA GLU A 808 -17.66 -0.85 10.88
C GLU A 808 -16.50 0.14 10.78
N THR A 809 -16.77 1.43 10.93
CA THR A 809 -15.73 2.46 10.93
C THR A 809 -14.84 2.34 12.15
N MET A 810 -15.41 2.08 13.34
CA MET A 810 -14.64 1.77 14.54
C MET A 810 -13.73 0.57 14.32
N ARG A 811 -14.31 -0.53 13.82
CA ARG A 811 -13.62 -1.79 13.55
C ARG A 811 -12.48 -1.61 12.55
N GLU A 812 -12.65 -0.82 11.51
CA GLU A 812 -11.59 -0.53 10.52
C GLU A 812 -10.51 0.39 11.05
N VAL A 813 -10.88 1.49 11.71
CA VAL A 813 -9.89 2.44 12.22
C VAL A 813 -9.00 1.77 13.28
N LEU A 814 -9.58 1.00 14.19
CA LEU A 814 -8.84 0.35 15.27
C LEU A 814 -7.94 -0.81 14.81
N ASN A 815 -8.36 -1.58 13.78
CA ASN A 815 -7.66 -2.82 13.40
C ASN A 815 -6.91 -2.73 12.06
N ASP A 816 -7.44 -1.99 11.08
CA ASP A 816 -6.90 -1.97 9.71
C ASP A 816 -6.04 -0.72 9.46
N VAL A 817 -6.40 0.42 10.08
CA VAL A 817 -5.65 1.68 9.94
C VAL A 817 -4.65 1.84 11.09
N LEU A 818 -5.11 1.74 12.33
CA LEU A 818 -4.30 1.72 13.54
C LEU A 818 -4.09 0.29 14.00
N ASP A 819 -3.32 0.08 15.07
CA ASP A 819 -3.05 -1.25 15.60
C ASP A 819 -3.42 -1.32 17.08
N PHE A 820 -4.74 -1.32 17.35
CA PHE A 820 -5.27 -1.26 18.70
C PHE A 820 -4.91 -2.50 19.53
N LYS A 821 -4.82 -3.67 18.89
CA LYS A 821 -4.46 -4.93 19.56
C LYS A 821 -3.03 -4.85 20.11
N ASN A 822 -2.05 -4.50 19.26
CA ASN A 822 -0.67 -4.42 19.72
C ASN A 822 -0.44 -3.20 20.60
N PHE A 823 -1.15 -2.09 20.38
CA PHE A 823 -1.15 -0.95 21.31
C PHE A 823 -1.56 -1.36 22.73
N ARG A 824 -2.65 -2.10 22.89
CA ARG A 824 -3.10 -2.61 24.21
C ARG A 824 -2.01 -3.46 24.88
N GLU A 825 -1.34 -4.31 24.11
CA GLU A 825 -0.25 -5.15 24.60
C GLU A 825 0.95 -4.30 25.05
N ILE A 826 1.32 -3.26 24.29
CA ILE A 826 2.39 -2.33 24.67
C ILE A 826 2.02 -1.57 25.95
N ILE A 827 0.81 -1.03 26.07
CA ILE A 827 0.37 -0.35 27.30
C ILE A 827 0.35 -1.32 28.49
N ASN A 828 -0.06 -2.58 28.28
CA ASN A 828 -0.02 -3.61 29.33
C ASN A 828 1.42 -3.90 29.79
N GLN A 829 2.38 -3.92 28.86
CA GLN A 829 3.79 -4.07 29.16
C GLN A 829 4.39 -2.84 29.86
N ILE A 830 3.87 -1.64 29.60
CA ILE A 830 4.23 -0.43 30.36
C ILE A 830 3.64 -0.52 31.78
N GLU A 831 2.35 -0.82 31.91
CA GLU A 831 1.64 -0.92 33.19
C GLU A 831 2.28 -1.96 34.13
N ASN A 832 2.74 -3.10 33.60
CA ASN A 832 3.39 -4.15 34.38
C ASN A 832 4.92 -3.97 34.55
N GLY A 833 5.51 -2.92 33.99
CA GLY A 833 6.94 -2.60 34.10
C GLY A 833 7.87 -3.41 33.19
N SER A 834 7.35 -4.20 32.24
CA SER A 834 8.15 -4.89 31.22
C SER A 834 8.74 -3.94 30.17
N ILE A 835 8.13 -2.78 29.97
CA ILE A 835 8.66 -1.64 29.22
C ILE A 835 8.79 -0.49 30.22
N SER A 836 10.01 0.03 30.42
CA SER A 836 10.22 1.21 31.25
C SER A 836 9.97 2.49 30.47
N ILE A 837 9.53 3.53 31.17
CA ILE A 837 9.46 4.90 30.68
C ILE A 837 10.48 5.71 31.46
N GLU A 838 11.39 6.37 30.75
CA GLU A 838 12.41 7.24 31.32
C GLU A 838 12.20 8.66 30.81
N THR A 839 12.33 9.65 31.68
CA THR A 839 12.24 11.06 31.31
C THR A 839 13.63 11.68 31.33
N VAL A 840 13.93 12.52 30.35
CA VAL A 840 15.20 13.23 30.27
C VAL A 840 14.96 14.66 29.78
N GLU A 841 15.59 15.63 30.42
CA GLU A 841 15.67 17.00 29.91
C GLU A 841 17.05 17.22 29.28
N THR A 842 17.07 17.70 28.05
CA THR A 842 18.30 17.96 27.29
C THR A 842 18.37 19.43 26.91
N GLU A 843 19.57 19.99 26.92
CA GLU A 843 19.79 21.38 26.50
C GLU A 843 19.59 21.55 24.98
N VAL A 844 19.98 20.51 24.23
CA VAL A 844 19.81 20.42 22.78
C VAL A 844 19.06 19.14 22.41
N PRO A 845 18.33 19.12 21.28
CA PRO A 845 17.63 17.91 20.85
C PRO A 845 18.63 16.77 20.59
N SER A 846 18.32 15.58 21.09
CA SER A 846 19.09 14.37 20.80
C SER A 846 19.09 14.03 19.31
N PRO A 847 20.02 13.21 18.79
CA PRO A 847 20.04 12.80 17.39
C PRO A 847 18.70 12.21 16.88
N PHE A 848 17.95 11.52 17.73
CA PHE A 848 16.62 11.00 17.40
C PHE A 848 15.59 12.14 17.36
N ALA A 849 15.61 13.04 18.34
CA ALA A 849 14.70 14.19 18.38
C ALA A 849 14.97 15.15 17.21
N ALA A 850 16.23 15.39 16.89
CA ALA A 850 16.66 16.16 15.73
C ALA A 850 16.24 15.50 14.42
N SER A 851 16.38 14.16 14.27
CA SER A 851 15.87 13.46 13.08
C SER A 851 14.35 13.56 12.97
N MET A 852 13.64 13.52 14.09
CA MET A 852 12.20 13.65 14.11
C MET A 852 11.76 15.07 13.74
N LEU A 853 12.38 16.11 14.32
CA LEU A 853 12.21 17.50 13.91
C LEU A 853 12.54 17.68 12.43
N PHE A 854 13.63 17.07 11.95
CA PHE A 854 14.05 17.14 10.55
C PHE A 854 13.09 16.42 9.62
N ASP A 855 12.54 15.25 9.95
CA ASP A 855 11.49 14.61 9.14
C ASP A 855 10.29 15.55 8.97
N PHE A 856 9.96 16.33 10.01
CA PHE A 856 8.90 17.33 9.94
C PHE A 856 9.29 18.57 9.14
N VAL A 857 10.56 18.96 9.20
CA VAL A 857 11.12 20.10 8.45
C VAL A 857 11.41 19.74 6.98
N ALA A 858 11.87 18.53 6.66
CA ALA A 858 12.27 18.05 5.33
C ALA A 858 11.10 17.61 4.46
N VAL A 859 9.93 17.34 5.05
CA VAL A 859 8.65 17.41 4.35
C VAL A 859 8.43 18.82 3.75
N TYR A 860 9.23 19.84 4.16
CA TYR A 860 9.01 21.24 3.85
C TYR A 860 10.23 22.13 3.47
N MET A 861 11.50 21.82 3.78
CA MET A 861 12.63 22.78 3.64
C MET A 861 13.77 22.35 2.71
N TYR A 862 13.69 21.19 2.05
CA TYR A 862 14.65 20.79 1.00
C TYR A 862 13.92 20.24 -0.24
N GLU A 863 13.10 21.09 -0.86
CA GLU A 863 13.09 21.17 -2.31
C GLU A 863 14.28 22.03 -2.71
N TRP A 864 15.17 21.49 -3.54
CA TRP A 864 16.44 22.10 -3.89
C TRP A 864 16.23 23.43 -4.65
N ASP A 865 17.11 24.40 -4.38
CA ASP A 865 17.28 25.72 -5.05
C ASP A 865 16.48 26.94 -4.56
N GLN A 866 17.15 27.79 -3.76
CA GLN A 866 17.01 29.26 -3.83
C GLN A 866 18.36 29.99 -3.59
N PRO A 867 18.57 31.18 -4.22
CA PRO A 867 19.84 31.93 -4.17
C PRO A 867 20.19 32.48 -2.79
N ARG A 868 21.49 32.75 -2.58
CA ARG A 868 22.11 33.16 -1.31
C ARG A 868 21.52 34.42 -0.64
N GLU A 869 20.85 35.29 -1.38
CA GLU A 869 20.41 36.60 -0.86
C GLU A 869 19.18 36.50 0.06
N ASP A 870 18.22 35.60 -0.23
CA ASP A 870 17.05 35.41 0.62
C ASP A 870 17.36 34.61 1.90
N ARG A 871 18.44 33.80 1.90
CA ARG A 871 18.96 33.14 3.11
C ARG A 871 19.39 34.17 4.17
N GLN A 872 20.02 35.27 3.77
CA GLN A 872 20.57 36.21 4.75
C GLN A 872 19.51 36.80 5.68
N SER A 873 18.27 36.95 5.22
CA SER A 873 17.19 37.54 6.02
C SER A 873 16.68 36.63 7.16
N GLN A 874 16.72 35.30 6.99
CA GLN A 874 16.31 34.32 8.01
C GLN A 874 17.49 33.77 8.84
N TYR A 875 18.72 33.83 8.32
CA TYR A 875 19.94 33.36 8.99
C TYR A 875 20.55 34.38 9.97
N LEU A 876 20.06 35.62 10.01
CA LEU A 876 20.59 36.67 10.89
C LEU A 876 20.31 36.47 12.39
N SER A 877 19.67 35.36 12.80
CA SER A 877 19.43 34.99 14.20
C SER A 877 20.39 33.92 14.77
N ILE A 878 21.40 33.46 14.03
CA ILE A 878 22.39 32.47 14.51
C ILE A 878 23.72 33.18 14.83
N ASN A 879 24.21 33.01 16.06
CA ASN A 879 25.35 33.74 16.61
C ASN A 879 26.69 33.34 15.95
N ARG A 880 27.47 34.36 15.56
CA ARG A 880 28.79 34.28 14.89
C ARG A 880 29.90 33.70 15.78
N GLU A 881 29.71 33.64 17.09
CA GLU A 881 30.70 33.11 18.05
C GLU A 881 30.81 31.58 18.00
N LEU A 882 29.74 30.86 17.63
CA LEU A 882 29.75 29.39 17.49
C LEU A 882 30.49 28.91 16.23
N LEU A 883 30.60 29.75 15.20
CA LEU A 883 31.34 29.44 13.97
C LEU A 883 32.86 29.52 14.17
N SER A 884 33.35 30.29 15.16
CA SER A 884 34.78 30.40 15.47
C SER A 884 35.37 29.23 16.25
N GLU A 885 34.54 28.38 16.86
CA GLU A 885 35.01 27.18 17.58
C GLU A 885 35.08 25.93 16.69
N VAL A 886 34.53 25.98 15.47
CA VAL A 886 34.37 24.81 14.59
C VAL A 886 35.17 24.93 13.28
N ILE A 887 35.73 26.11 12.94
CA ILE A 887 36.44 26.33 11.66
C ILE A 887 37.78 27.06 11.90
N ASP A 888 38.85 26.51 11.33
CA ASP A 888 40.23 26.98 11.48
C ASP A 888 40.45 28.40 10.93
N THR A 889 41.25 29.20 11.65
CA THR A 889 41.25 30.67 11.64
C THR A 889 41.82 31.29 10.35
N GLU A 890 42.48 30.53 9.49
CA GLU A 890 43.07 31.02 8.23
C GLU A 890 42.04 31.21 7.11
N SER A 891 40.85 30.61 7.22
CA SER A 891 39.80 30.65 6.17
C SER A 891 39.02 31.97 6.11
N ILE A 892 39.16 32.82 7.14
CA ILE A 892 38.39 34.07 7.28
C ILE A 892 39.00 35.21 6.44
N ALA A 893 40.31 35.18 6.16
CA ALA A 893 41.01 36.26 5.46
C ALA A 893 40.66 36.37 3.95
N SER A 894 40.22 35.29 3.32
CA SER A 894 39.84 35.30 1.89
C SER A 894 38.40 35.76 1.63
N LEU A 895 37.56 35.84 2.66
CA LEU A 895 36.15 36.25 2.56
C LEU A 895 35.92 37.75 2.83
N LEU A 896 36.97 38.51 3.16
CA LEU A 896 36.89 39.90 3.62
C LEU A 896 37.60 40.93 2.72
N ARG A 897 37.66 40.72 1.41
CA ARG A 897 37.91 41.83 0.47
C ARG A 897 36.61 42.15 -0.28
N PRO A 898 36.19 43.43 -0.28
CA PRO A 898 34.88 43.84 -0.78
C PRO A 898 34.67 43.53 -2.26
#